data_AF-A0A429F432-F1
#
_entry.id   AF-A0A429F432-F1
#
_cell.length_a   1.000
_cell.length_b   1.000
_cell.length_c   1.000
_cell.angle_alpha   90.00
_cell.angle_beta   90.00
_cell.angle_gamma   90.00
#
_symmetry.space_group_name_H-M   'P 1'
#
loop_
_entity.id
_entity.type
_entity.pdbx_description
1 polymer ?
#
loop_
_entity_poly.entity_id
_entity_poly.type
_entity_poly.pdbx_seq_one_letter_code
_entity_poly.pdbx_strand_id
1 'polypeptide(L)'
;MRSEREYVAGLYTRLDAERARVKGEFQAALGGTGGTAMERDVEVRALARESRRLDVVDNGLCFGRLDSLAEETSYIGRIGLFDEENDYEPVLLDWRAPAARPFYTATAATPEKMRRRRQFHTHGRELLGFTDEVFGRPGGDAEGDAALLAAVNAPRGEGMRDIVATIQSEQDEIIRHEHPGVLVIEGGPGTGKTVVALHRVAYLLYTQRERMERHGVLVVGPNPAFLHHIGRVLPSLGETDVVFMTTGDFVPGKHVTAEDGPEATRLKGSLKMLDVLKAAVADRQRLPEEPVLIDLADVTVRIDAETAEWARDEARKSGLPHNEARGTFIDVVTYVLTERAIARIGRGWLSRDDRDEWERLRKDLLKELAESETFTTALGELWPILTPESLLGSLLSSSERLRAAGADQALLRADGDAWTVSDMPLLDELVDLLGRDKAADEAAEKALAREKKAEAEYAEGVLDTMKLDREEMDEDVMLSAENLLFADELADRFVEHDTRSLVERASADRDWTYRHVVVDEAQELSEMDWRVLMRRCPNRSFTVVGDLAQRRSEAGARSWDAMLKPYVPGRWIYRSLTVNYRTPAEIMAVAASVLAEFAPDVRAPESVRSNGVRPWARQVDADALAGAIEEFVKDEAGREGTSVVIGPPGVPGTVPASETKGLEFDAVLVVDPERILADGPRGAAELYVALTRATQRLGVLHEGPLPEALKDAFPA
;
A
#
# COMPACT_ATOMS: atom_id res chain seq x y z
N MET A 1 -15.77 -30.21 28.06
CA MET A 1 -16.46 -28.90 27.88
C MET A 1 -16.27 -28.01 29.11
N ARG A 2 -16.75 -28.37 30.31
CA ARG A 2 -16.51 -27.58 31.53
C ARG A 2 -15.02 -27.28 31.82
N SER A 3 -14.16 -28.29 31.79
CA SER A 3 -12.71 -28.12 31.97
C SER A 3 -12.07 -27.20 30.92
N GLU A 4 -12.56 -27.22 29.67
CA GLU A 4 -12.04 -26.34 28.61
C GLU A 4 -12.51 -24.88 28.83
N ARG A 5 -13.75 -24.68 29.27
CA ARG A 5 -14.25 -23.35 29.67
C ARG A 5 -13.44 -22.78 30.83
N GLU A 6 -13.15 -23.59 31.83
CA GLU A 6 -12.34 -23.19 33.00
C GLU A 6 -10.91 -22.83 32.57
N TYR A 7 -10.31 -23.60 31.66
CA TYR A 7 -8.97 -23.31 31.13
C TYR A 7 -8.94 -22.01 30.31
N VAL A 8 -9.85 -21.85 29.34
CA VAL A 8 -9.95 -20.62 28.52
C VAL A 8 -10.24 -19.39 29.38
N ALA A 9 -11.11 -19.50 30.39
CA ALA A 9 -11.34 -18.43 31.35
C ALA A 9 -10.08 -18.10 32.15
N GLY A 10 -9.29 -19.10 32.54
CA GLY A 10 -7.98 -18.91 33.17
C GLY A 10 -6.99 -18.16 32.28
N LEU A 11 -6.97 -18.44 30.98
CA LEU A 11 -6.14 -17.69 30.01
C LEU A 11 -6.56 -16.22 29.94
N TYR A 12 -7.86 -15.92 29.91
CA TYR A 12 -8.36 -14.55 29.94
C TYR A 12 -8.02 -13.83 31.24
N THR A 13 -8.12 -14.50 32.39
CA THR A 13 -7.71 -13.94 33.68
C THR A 13 -6.22 -13.58 33.68
N ARG A 14 -5.35 -14.43 33.11
CA ARG A 14 -3.92 -14.14 32.98
C ARG A 14 -3.66 -12.96 32.04
N LEU A 15 -4.35 -12.91 30.90
CA LEU A 15 -4.27 -11.79 29.96
C LEU A 15 -4.69 -10.46 30.63
N ASP A 16 -5.80 -10.46 31.37
CA ASP A 16 -6.28 -9.26 32.06
C ASP A 16 -5.33 -8.83 33.18
N ALA A 17 -4.74 -9.77 33.92
CA ALA A 17 -3.72 -9.50 34.93
C ALA A 17 -2.48 -8.86 34.30
N GLU A 18 -2.03 -9.39 33.17
CA GLU A 18 -0.87 -8.86 32.43
C GLU A 18 -1.16 -7.48 31.84
N ARG A 19 -2.34 -7.25 31.25
CA ARG A 19 -2.78 -5.92 30.82
C ARG A 19 -2.79 -4.93 31.97
N ALA A 20 -3.31 -5.33 33.14
CA ALA A 20 -3.34 -4.49 34.33
C ALA A 20 -1.93 -4.17 34.83
N ARG A 21 -1.01 -5.15 34.82
CA ARG A 21 0.40 -4.99 35.19
C ARG A 21 1.10 -3.99 34.26
N VAL A 22 1.06 -4.24 32.94
CA VAL A 22 1.68 -3.39 31.92
C VAL A 22 1.11 -1.97 31.94
N LYS A 23 -0.22 -1.83 32.11
CA LYS A 23 -0.86 -0.52 32.23
C LYS A 23 -0.45 0.20 33.53
N GLY A 24 -0.33 -0.52 34.64
CA GLY A 24 0.17 0.01 35.90
C GLY A 24 1.60 0.50 35.80
N GLU A 25 2.49 -0.31 35.21
CA GLU A 25 3.88 0.05 34.91
C GLU A 25 3.95 1.24 33.96
N PHE A 26 3.11 1.28 32.93
CA PHE A 26 3.05 2.40 32.00
C PHE A 26 2.67 3.71 32.69
N GLN A 27 1.66 3.68 33.58
CA GLN A 27 1.26 4.85 34.37
C GLN A 27 2.34 5.25 35.39
N ALA A 28 3.01 4.29 36.01
CA ALA A 28 4.12 4.55 36.92
C ALA A 28 5.33 5.17 36.20
N ALA A 29 5.68 4.65 35.03
CA ALA A 29 6.71 5.20 34.17
C ALA A 29 6.36 6.62 33.71
N LEU A 30 5.09 6.89 33.34
CA LEU A 30 4.63 8.25 33.03
C LEU A 30 4.76 9.20 34.24
N GLY A 31 4.37 8.72 35.42
CA GLY A 31 4.43 9.45 36.69
C GLY A 31 5.85 9.71 37.20
N GLY A 32 6.84 9.00 36.66
CA GLY A 32 8.27 9.14 36.98
C GLY A 32 8.74 8.11 38.00
N THR A 33 9.67 7.24 37.59
CA THR A 33 10.23 6.14 38.39
C THR A 33 11.54 6.48 39.10
N GLY A 34 11.93 7.77 39.13
CA GLY A 34 13.18 8.24 39.74
C GLY A 34 14.44 8.03 38.88
N GLY A 35 14.31 7.48 37.68
CA GLY A 35 15.37 7.39 36.66
C GLY A 35 15.53 8.65 35.81
N THR A 36 16.43 8.60 34.84
CA THR A 36 16.64 9.72 33.91
C THR A 36 15.45 9.88 32.95
N ALA A 37 15.23 11.09 32.42
CA ALA A 37 14.14 11.35 31.48
C ALA A 37 14.22 10.49 30.21
N MET A 38 15.44 10.15 29.76
CA MET A 38 15.66 9.26 28.61
C MET A 38 15.24 7.82 28.91
N GLU A 39 15.63 7.29 30.08
CA GLU A 39 15.22 5.95 30.51
C GLU A 39 13.70 5.86 30.63
N ARG A 40 13.07 6.88 31.22
CA ARG A 40 11.62 7.00 31.33
C ARG A 40 10.95 6.96 29.95
N ASP A 41 11.41 7.76 28.99
CA ASP A 41 10.78 7.83 27.66
C ASP A 41 10.94 6.51 26.88
N VAL A 42 12.08 5.82 27.01
CA VAL A 42 12.29 4.48 26.44
C VAL A 42 11.35 3.45 27.08
N GLU A 43 11.24 3.46 28.40
CA GLU A 43 10.36 2.59 29.18
C GLU A 43 8.89 2.79 28.80
N VAL A 44 8.43 4.05 28.78
CA VAL A 44 7.07 4.43 28.38
C VAL A 44 6.75 3.93 26.96
N ARG A 45 7.66 4.10 26.00
CA ARG A 45 7.48 3.62 24.62
C ARG A 45 7.46 2.10 24.52
N ALA A 46 8.27 1.39 25.31
CA ALA A 46 8.27 -0.06 25.35
C ALA A 46 6.94 -0.59 25.91
N LEU A 47 6.49 -0.07 27.06
CA LEU A 47 5.23 -0.43 27.70
C LEU A 47 4.01 -0.05 26.85
N ALA A 48 4.05 1.07 26.14
CA ALA A 48 2.98 1.45 25.20
C ALA A 48 2.83 0.45 24.04
N ARG A 49 3.94 -0.09 23.53
CA ARG A 49 3.89 -1.14 22.48
C ARG A 49 3.36 -2.46 23.04
N GLU A 50 3.79 -2.83 24.25
CA GLU A 50 3.34 -4.05 24.90
C GLU A 50 1.84 -4.00 25.25
N SER A 51 1.36 -2.87 25.79
CA SER A 51 -0.08 -2.66 26.04
C SER A 51 -0.89 -2.86 24.78
N ARG A 52 -0.49 -2.24 23.65
CA ARG A 52 -1.18 -2.40 22.36
C ARG A 52 -1.23 -3.87 21.93
N ARG A 53 -0.11 -4.61 22.08
CA ARG A 53 -0.05 -6.04 21.74
C ARG A 53 -1.04 -6.88 22.55
N LEU A 54 -1.18 -6.58 23.84
CA LEU A 54 -2.10 -7.30 24.72
C LEU A 54 -3.55 -6.89 24.50
N ASP A 55 -3.83 -5.61 24.19
CA ASP A 55 -5.18 -5.07 23.96
C ASP A 55 -5.84 -5.59 22.68
N VAL A 56 -5.04 -6.12 21.75
CA VAL A 56 -5.47 -6.61 20.44
C VAL A 56 -6.43 -7.82 20.49
N VAL A 57 -6.43 -8.61 21.58
CA VAL A 57 -7.15 -9.89 21.63
C VAL A 57 -8.20 -9.92 22.75
N ASP A 58 -9.45 -9.55 22.44
CA ASP A 58 -10.58 -9.79 23.34
C ASP A 58 -11.46 -10.96 22.87
N ASN A 59 -11.46 -11.24 21.56
CA ASN A 59 -12.24 -12.32 20.95
C ASN A 59 -11.32 -13.44 20.45
N GLY A 60 -11.64 -14.69 20.81
CA GLY A 60 -10.96 -15.86 20.25
C GLY A 60 -9.49 -16.00 20.67
N LEU A 61 -9.16 -15.70 21.93
CA LEU A 61 -7.80 -15.81 22.47
C LEU A 61 -7.18 -17.19 22.22
N CYS A 62 -7.93 -18.24 22.56
CA CYS A 62 -7.57 -19.63 22.32
C CYS A 62 -8.62 -20.25 21.39
N PHE A 63 -8.18 -20.72 20.24
CA PHE A 63 -9.05 -21.30 19.21
C PHE A 63 -8.81 -22.80 19.00
N GLY A 64 -7.80 -23.38 19.66
CA GLY A 64 -7.61 -24.82 19.56
C GLY A 64 -6.63 -25.41 20.54
N ARG A 65 -6.53 -26.73 20.47
CA ARG A 65 -5.67 -27.56 21.30
C ARG A 65 -5.11 -28.72 20.47
N LEU A 66 -3.84 -29.04 20.70
CA LEU A 66 -3.17 -30.24 20.22
C LEU A 66 -2.89 -31.18 21.38
N ASP A 67 -3.09 -32.47 21.13
CA ASP A 67 -2.61 -33.53 22.01
C ASP A 67 -1.59 -34.38 21.25
N SER A 68 -0.37 -34.46 21.75
CA SER A 68 0.69 -35.26 21.15
C SER A 68 0.52 -36.76 21.46
N LEU A 69 1.23 -37.62 20.71
CA LEU A 69 1.34 -39.04 21.03
C LEU A 69 2.05 -39.30 22.37
N ALA A 70 2.82 -38.32 22.87
CA ALA A 70 3.48 -38.36 24.16
C ALA A 70 2.58 -37.85 25.32
N GLU A 71 1.29 -37.64 25.05
CA GLU A 71 0.29 -37.12 25.99
C GLU A 71 0.53 -35.68 26.47
N GLU A 72 1.41 -34.94 25.79
CA GLU A 72 1.59 -33.50 26.01
C GLU A 72 0.42 -32.73 25.39
N THR A 73 -0.09 -31.74 26.13
CA THR A 73 -1.18 -30.88 25.69
C THR A 73 -0.64 -29.49 25.38
N SER A 74 -0.97 -28.96 24.21
CA SER A 74 -0.60 -27.59 23.83
C SER A 74 -1.84 -26.84 23.37
N TYR A 75 -2.12 -25.70 23.99
CA TYR A 75 -3.19 -24.79 23.56
C TYR A 75 -2.64 -23.80 22.54
N ILE A 76 -3.40 -23.57 21.48
CA ILE A 76 -3.02 -22.68 20.38
C ILE A 76 -3.91 -21.44 20.42
N GLY A 77 -3.28 -20.28 20.32
CA GLY A 77 -3.93 -18.99 20.43
C GLY A 77 -3.29 -17.91 19.56
N ARG A 78 -3.89 -16.73 19.59
CA ARG A 78 -3.45 -15.58 18.78
C ARG A 78 -2.17 -14.94 19.28
N ILE A 79 -1.92 -15.05 20.58
CA ILE A 79 -0.72 -14.55 21.27
C ILE A 79 -0.13 -15.68 22.12
N GLY A 80 1.17 -15.59 22.37
CA GLY A 80 1.83 -16.45 23.35
C GLY A 80 1.58 -15.95 24.78
N LEU A 81 1.18 -16.85 25.69
CA LEU A 81 1.12 -16.59 27.13
C LEU A 81 2.02 -17.61 27.84
N PHE A 82 2.80 -17.11 28.79
CA PHE A 82 3.78 -17.89 29.53
C PHE A 82 3.45 -17.87 31.03
N ASP A 83 3.82 -18.93 31.74
CA ASP A 83 3.69 -19.01 33.19
C ASP A 83 5.00 -18.59 33.87
N GLU A 84 5.07 -17.36 34.36
CA GLU A 84 6.27 -16.83 35.02
C GLU A 84 6.64 -17.61 36.29
N GLU A 85 5.64 -18.21 36.97
CA GLU A 85 5.87 -18.99 38.19
C GLU A 85 6.47 -20.37 37.88
N ASN A 86 6.32 -20.86 36.65
CA ASN A 86 6.77 -22.18 36.21
C ASN A 86 7.77 -22.11 35.05
N ASP A 87 8.90 -21.40 35.27
CA ASP A 87 10.03 -21.30 34.33
C ASP A 87 9.62 -20.85 32.91
N TYR A 88 8.62 -19.95 32.83
CA TYR A 88 8.05 -19.46 31.57
C TYR A 88 7.49 -20.58 30.67
N GLU A 89 6.92 -21.63 31.27
CA GLU A 89 6.24 -22.68 30.51
C GLU A 89 5.10 -22.08 29.68
N PRO A 90 5.00 -22.38 28.37
CA PRO A 90 3.96 -21.80 27.52
C PRO A 90 2.59 -22.40 27.85
N VAL A 91 1.71 -21.59 28.43
CA VAL A 91 0.31 -21.97 28.67
C VAL A 91 -0.58 -21.72 27.47
N LEU A 92 -0.17 -20.83 26.57
CA LEU A 92 -0.79 -20.63 25.27
C LEU A 92 0.31 -20.42 24.23
N LEU A 93 0.36 -21.27 23.21
CA LEU A 93 1.28 -21.11 22.10
C LEU A 93 0.70 -20.14 21.08
N ASP A 94 1.54 -19.20 20.65
CA ASP A 94 1.25 -18.37 19.50
C ASP A 94 1.15 -19.24 18.23
N TRP A 95 0.10 -19.05 17.45
CA TRP A 95 -0.11 -19.78 16.20
C TRP A 95 1.05 -19.65 15.20
N ARG A 96 1.83 -18.57 15.28
CA ARG A 96 3.00 -18.29 14.43
C ARG A 96 4.20 -19.16 14.83
N ALA A 97 4.22 -19.70 16.03
CA ALA A 97 5.33 -20.53 16.52
C ALA A 97 5.49 -21.81 15.66
N PRO A 98 6.72 -22.30 15.44
CA PRO A 98 6.94 -23.57 14.76
C PRO A 98 6.25 -24.76 15.46
N ALA A 99 6.15 -24.72 16.78
CA ALA A 99 5.47 -25.75 17.58
C ALA A 99 3.95 -25.83 17.33
N ALA A 100 3.33 -24.75 16.82
CA ALA A 100 1.91 -24.72 16.48
C ALA A 100 1.62 -25.26 15.06
N ARG A 101 2.64 -25.48 14.22
CA ARG A 101 2.49 -25.94 12.82
C ARG A 101 1.66 -27.22 12.67
N PRO A 102 1.81 -28.26 13.52
CA PRO A 102 1.00 -29.47 13.41
C PRO A 102 -0.50 -29.22 13.56
N PHE A 103 -0.92 -28.10 14.14
CA PHE A 103 -2.33 -27.73 14.24
C PHE A 103 -2.98 -27.52 12.87
N TYR A 104 -2.21 -27.18 11.83
CA TYR A 104 -2.72 -26.92 10.47
C TYR A 104 -2.36 -28.02 9.47
N THR A 105 -1.21 -28.65 9.67
CA THR A 105 -0.60 -29.57 8.69
C THR A 105 -0.80 -31.04 9.04
N ALA A 106 -1.05 -31.37 10.32
CA ALA A 106 -1.30 -32.75 10.71
C ALA A 106 -2.59 -33.27 10.08
N THR A 107 -2.50 -34.45 9.48
CA THR A 107 -3.63 -35.17 8.88
C THR A 107 -3.66 -36.60 9.41
N ALA A 108 -4.75 -37.33 9.14
CA ALA A 108 -4.82 -38.75 9.48
C ALA A 108 -3.70 -39.59 8.82
N ALA A 109 -3.23 -39.19 7.64
CA ALA A 109 -2.14 -39.84 6.91
C ALA A 109 -0.75 -39.42 7.40
N THR A 110 -0.59 -38.13 7.73
CA THR A 110 0.67 -37.55 8.21
C THR A 110 0.42 -36.83 9.54
N PRO A 111 0.38 -37.56 10.68
CA PRO A 111 -0.05 -37.00 11.96
C PRO A 111 0.98 -36.08 12.64
N GLU A 112 2.21 -35.99 12.14
CA GLU A 112 3.29 -35.16 12.73
C GLU A 112 3.49 -35.35 14.26
N LYS A 113 3.38 -36.60 14.72
CA LYS A 113 3.42 -36.99 16.16
C LYS A 113 2.24 -36.48 17.01
N MET A 114 1.18 -35.99 16.37
CA MET A 114 -0.07 -35.61 17.03
C MET A 114 -1.05 -36.78 17.08
N ARG A 115 -1.81 -36.84 18.17
CA ARG A 115 -2.88 -37.82 18.37
C ARG A 115 -4.24 -37.21 18.05
N ARG A 116 -4.46 -35.96 18.49
CA ARG A 116 -5.75 -35.30 18.36
C ARG A 116 -5.57 -33.80 18.19
N ARG A 117 -6.42 -33.21 17.35
CA ARG A 117 -6.65 -31.77 17.22
C ARG A 117 -8.05 -31.46 17.74
N ARG A 118 -8.17 -30.39 18.54
CA ARG A 118 -9.45 -29.85 19.01
C ARG A 118 -9.57 -28.41 18.56
N GLN A 119 -10.67 -28.07 17.90
CA GLN A 119 -11.00 -26.72 17.46
C GLN A 119 -12.09 -26.13 18.35
N PHE A 120 -11.88 -24.92 18.85
CA PHE A 120 -12.79 -24.21 19.74
C PHE A 120 -13.68 -23.23 18.97
N HIS A 121 -14.98 -23.27 19.26
CA HIS A 121 -15.95 -22.29 18.79
C HIS A 121 -16.20 -21.30 19.93
N THR A 122 -15.71 -20.08 19.78
CA THR A 122 -15.81 -19.03 20.79
C THR A 122 -16.63 -17.86 20.27
N HIS A 123 -17.38 -17.22 21.17
CA HIS A 123 -18.01 -15.93 20.93
C HIS A 123 -17.60 -14.99 22.05
N GLY A 124 -16.87 -13.93 21.69
CA GLY A 124 -16.18 -13.13 22.70
C GLY A 124 -15.18 -13.96 23.50
N ARG A 125 -15.38 -13.96 24.82
CA ARG A 125 -14.62 -14.74 25.79
C ARG A 125 -15.25 -16.09 26.14
N GLU A 126 -16.44 -16.40 25.60
CA GLU A 126 -17.17 -17.62 25.93
C GLU A 126 -16.89 -18.74 24.92
N LEU A 127 -16.55 -19.93 25.43
CA LEU A 127 -16.46 -21.15 24.65
C LEU A 127 -17.86 -21.78 24.46
N LEU A 128 -18.40 -21.65 23.26
CA LEU A 128 -19.70 -22.19 22.87
C LEU A 128 -19.64 -23.71 22.67
N GLY A 129 -18.58 -24.21 22.04
CA GLY A 129 -18.42 -25.62 21.72
C GLY A 129 -17.03 -25.95 21.17
N PHE A 130 -16.80 -27.21 20.83
CA PHE A 130 -15.55 -27.63 20.20
C PHE A 130 -15.76 -28.88 19.34
N THR A 131 -14.85 -29.09 18.39
CA THR A 131 -14.81 -30.32 17.59
C THR A 131 -13.47 -30.99 17.73
N ASP A 132 -13.48 -32.32 17.85
CA ASP A 132 -12.29 -33.17 17.92
C ASP A 132 -12.04 -33.86 16.58
N GLU A 133 -10.78 -33.91 16.20
CA GLU A 133 -10.26 -34.70 15.08
C GLU A 133 -9.12 -35.58 15.58
N VAL A 134 -9.24 -36.89 15.36
CA VAL A 134 -8.28 -37.87 15.85
C VAL A 134 -7.45 -38.40 14.68
N PHE A 135 -6.14 -38.26 14.77
CA PHE A 135 -5.23 -38.70 13.72
C PHE A 135 -4.88 -40.19 13.86
N GLY A 136 -4.68 -40.90 12.74
CA GLY A 136 -4.11 -42.26 12.72
C GLY A 136 -5.06 -43.45 12.91
N ARG A 137 -6.39 -43.29 12.82
CA ARG A 137 -7.34 -44.43 12.76
C ARG A 137 -7.96 -44.58 11.37
N PRO A 138 -7.82 -45.73 10.68
CA PRO A 138 -8.59 -46.00 9.47
C PRO A 138 -10.00 -46.47 9.86
N GLY A 139 -11.02 -45.68 9.51
CA GLY A 139 -12.44 -46.06 9.65
C GLY A 139 -13.30 -45.19 10.57
N GLY A 140 -12.82 -44.05 11.05
CA GLY A 140 -13.73 -42.98 11.49
C GLY A 140 -14.20 -42.23 10.25
N ASP A 141 -15.52 -42.08 10.07
CA ASP A 141 -16.08 -41.30 8.97
C ASP A 141 -15.44 -39.91 8.91
N ALA A 142 -15.48 -39.30 7.73
CA ALA A 142 -14.96 -37.97 7.39
C ALA A 142 -15.63 -36.82 8.20
N GLU A 143 -15.60 -36.88 9.53
CA GLU A 143 -16.09 -35.85 10.45
C GLU A 143 -15.12 -34.66 10.59
N GLY A 144 -13.87 -34.79 10.10
CA GLY A 144 -12.88 -33.70 10.09
C GLY A 144 -13.36 -32.47 9.30
N ASP A 145 -14.10 -32.68 8.22
CA ASP A 145 -14.67 -31.60 7.42
C ASP A 145 -15.93 -30.98 8.05
N ALA A 146 -16.63 -31.68 8.94
CA ALA A 146 -17.93 -31.22 9.45
C ALA A 146 -17.84 -29.96 10.31
N ALA A 147 -16.77 -29.77 11.08
CA ALA A 147 -16.54 -28.56 11.88
C ALA A 147 -16.03 -27.38 11.07
N LEU A 148 -15.14 -27.66 10.11
CA LEU A 148 -14.74 -26.67 9.12
C LEU A 148 -15.97 -26.17 8.36
N LEU A 149 -16.83 -27.08 7.89
CA LEU A 149 -18.08 -26.79 7.20
C LEU A 149 -19.08 -26.04 8.09
N ALA A 150 -19.21 -26.39 9.37
CA ALA A 150 -20.09 -25.68 10.31
C ALA A 150 -19.63 -24.24 10.59
N ALA A 151 -18.32 -24.03 10.83
CA ALA A 151 -17.74 -22.71 11.02
C ALA A 151 -17.80 -21.84 9.75
N VAL A 152 -17.64 -22.47 8.58
CA VAL A 152 -17.78 -21.84 7.27
C VAL A 152 -19.24 -21.52 6.92
N ASN A 153 -20.22 -22.26 7.45
CA ASN A 153 -21.64 -22.04 7.15
C ASN A 153 -22.36 -21.02 8.06
N ALA A 154 -21.79 -20.63 9.20
CA ALA A 154 -22.36 -19.64 10.11
C ALA A 154 -22.62 -18.27 9.40
N PRO A 155 -23.45 -17.35 9.93
CA PRO A 155 -23.61 -15.98 9.40
C PRO A 155 -22.35 -15.11 9.58
N ARG A 156 -22.13 -14.06 8.77
CA ARG A 156 -21.07 -13.06 9.06
C ARG A 156 -21.55 -12.02 10.08
N GLY A 157 -20.66 -11.61 11.00
CA GLY A 157 -20.85 -10.42 11.84
C GLY A 157 -20.24 -9.16 11.19
N GLU A 158 -20.11 -8.06 11.94
CA GLU A 158 -19.57 -6.75 11.47
C GLU A 158 -18.04 -6.75 11.15
N GLY A 159 -17.46 -7.88 10.79
CA GLY A 159 -16.04 -8.03 10.44
C GLY A 159 -15.73 -9.30 9.65
N MET A 160 -14.51 -9.40 9.11
CA MET A 160 -14.04 -10.62 8.46
C MET A 160 -14.02 -11.78 9.46
N ARG A 161 -14.48 -12.98 9.06
CA ARG A 161 -14.39 -14.16 9.93
C ARG A 161 -12.93 -14.48 10.25
N ASP A 162 -12.67 -14.82 11.51
CA ASP A 162 -11.37 -15.30 11.94
C ASP A 162 -11.08 -16.67 11.30
N ILE A 163 -10.09 -16.69 10.42
CA ILE A 163 -9.69 -17.87 9.65
C ILE A 163 -8.57 -18.63 10.35
N VAL A 164 -7.95 -18.08 11.40
CA VAL A 164 -6.81 -18.75 12.06
C VAL A 164 -7.21 -20.17 12.48
N ALA A 165 -8.42 -20.39 12.98
CA ALA A 165 -8.91 -21.73 13.35
C ALA A 165 -9.18 -22.68 12.17
N THR A 166 -9.29 -22.16 10.95
CA THR A 166 -9.72 -22.86 9.73
C THR A 166 -8.68 -22.85 8.61
N ILE A 167 -7.43 -22.42 8.88
CA ILE A 167 -6.32 -22.48 7.91
C ILE A 167 -6.11 -23.93 7.47
N GLN A 168 -6.06 -24.13 6.16
CA GLN A 168 -5.88 -25.43 5.52
C GLN A 168 -4.40 -25.73 5.27
N SER A 169 -4.05 -26.99 5.03
CA SER A 169 -2.65 -27.38 4.83
C SER A 169 -2.00 -26.69 3.62
N GLU A 170 -2.70 -26.56 2.48
CA GLU A 170 -2.23 -25.80 1.30
C GLU A 170 -1.97 -24.32 1.66
N GLN A 171 -2.81 -23.74 2.50
CA GLN A 171 -2.68 -22.35 2.96
C GLN A 171 -1.54 -22.17 3.96
N ASP A 172 -1.37 -23.09 4.92
CA ASP A 172 -0.26 -23.08 5.90
C ASP A 172 1.10 -23.21 5.20
N GLU A 173 1.20 -24.09 4.20
CA GLU A 173 2.40 -24.23 3.39
C GLU A 173 2.80 -22.91 2.72
N ILE A 174 1.82 -22.16 2.18
CA ILE A 174 2.04 -20.84 1.57
C ILE A 174 2.39 -19.79 2.64
N ILE A 175 1.69 -19.77 3.77
CA ILE A 175 1.93 -18.83 4.88
C ILE A 175 3.35 -18.97 5.41
N ARG A 176 3.78 -20.21 5.69
CA ARG A 176 5.09 -20.52 6.26
C ARG A 176 6.19 -20.67 5.22
N HIS A 177 5.90 -20.47 3.94
CA HIS A 177 6.90 -20.62 2.87
C HIS A 177 8.03 -19.59 3.01
N GLU A 178 9.22 -20.03 3.38
CA GLU A 178 10.39 -19.15 3.43
C GLU A 178 10.93 -18.89 2.02
N HIS A 179 10.58 -17.75 1.43
CA HIS A 179 11.17 -17.28 0.18
C HIS A 179 11.57 -15.81 0.30
N PRO A 180 12.85 -15.46 0.09
CA PRO A 180 13.29 -14.06 0.13
C PRO A 180 12.88 -13.21 -1.09
N GLY A 181 12.21 -13.79 -2.10
CA GLY A 181 11.86 -13.13 -3.36
C GLY A 181 10.36 -12.89 -3.54
N VAL A 182 9.90 -13.00 -4.79
CA VAL A 182 8.50 -12.80 -5.17
C VAL A 182 7.75 -14.12 -5.10
N LEU A 183 6.70 -14.16 -4.30
CA LEU A 183 5.73 -15.27 -4.25
C LEU A 183 4.41 -14.81 -4.86
N VAL A 184 3.95 -15.49 -5.90
CA VAL A 184 2.63 -15.31 -6.50
C VAL A 184 1.69 -16.38 -5.98
N ILE A 185 0.59 -15.94 -5.38
CA ILE A 185 -0.52 -16.76 -4.88
C ILE A 185 -1.72 -16.48 -5.77
N GLU A 186 -1.98 -17.38 -6.70
CA GLU A 186 -3.14 -17.31 -7.59
C GLU A 186 -4.23 -18.25 -7.10
N GLY A 187 -5.49 -17.84 -7.20
CA GLY A 187 -6.59 -18.78 -6.99
C GLY A 187 -7.91 -18.21 -7.48
N GLY A 188 -8.99 -18.98 -7.42
CA GLY A 188 -10.34 -18.52 -7.77
C GLY A 188 -11.12 -17.91 -6.59
N PRO A 189 -12.27 -17.28 -6.80
CA PRO A 189 -13.09 -16.67 -5.74
C PRO A 189 -13.31 -17.61 -4.55
N GLY A 190 -13.29 -17.06 -3.34
CA GLY A 190 -13.59 -17.81 -2.12
C GLY A 190 -12.50 -18.79 -1.63
N THR A 191 -11.35 -18.87 -2.29
CA THR A 191 -10.20 -19.69 -1.83
C THR A 191 -9.42 -19.07 -0.65
N GLY A 192 -9.74 -17.83 -0.27
CA GLY A 192 -9.15 -17.16 0.89
C GLY A 192 -7.79 -16.50 0.65
N LYS A 193 -7.38 -16.27 -0.60
CA LYS A 193 -6.05 -15.74 -0.98
C LYS A 193 -5.62 -14.51 -0.18
N THR A 194 -6.46 -13.48 -0.07
CA THR A 194 -6.19 -12.26 0.70
C THR A 194 -5.80 -12.59 2.12
N VAL A 195 -6.53 -13.50 2.74
CA VAL A 195 -6.32 -13.86 4.13
C VAL A 195 -5.04 -14.66 4.29
N VAL A 196 -4.75 -15.57 3.37
CA VAL A 196 -3.45 -16.27 3.30
C VAL A 196 -2.31 -15.26 3.20
N ALA A 197 -2.47 -14.20 2.39
CA ALA A 197 -1.48 -13.12 2.27
C ALA A 197 -1.25 -12.38 3.59
N LEU A 198 -2.32 -11.98 4.28
CA LEU A 198 -2.23 -11.25 5.54
C LEU A 198 -1.62 -12.10 6.66
N HIS A 199 -2.01 -13.38 6.75
CA HIS A 199 -1.41 -14.31 7.70
C HIS A 199 0.06 -14.57 7.39
N ARG A 200 0.43 -14.64 6.11
CA ARG A 200 1.83 -14.69 5.68
C ARG A 200 2.60 -13.46 6.15
N VAL A 201 2.05 -12.26 6.03
CA VAL A 201 2.69 -11.03 6.55
C VAL A 201 2.89 -11.12 8.05
N ALA A 202 1.86 -11.50 8.82
CA ALA A 202 1.97 -11.66 10.26
C ALA A 202 3.04 -12.71 10.65
N TYR A 203 3.12 -13.81 9.90
CA TYR A 203 4.17 -14.81 10.08
C TYR A 203 5.58 -14.26 9.78
N LEU A 204 5.74 -13.49 8.70
CA LEU A 204 7.01 -12.87 8.34
C LEU A 204 7.44 -11.80 9.34
N LEU A 205 6.51 -10.97 9.84
CA LEU A 205 6.76 -9.97 10.87
C LEU A 205 7.19 -10.63 12.19
N TYR A 206 6.59 -11.75 12.56
CA TYR A 206 6.97 -12.53 13.73
C TYR A 206 8.36 -13.18 13.58
N THR A 207 8.59 -13.88 12.47
CA THR A 207 9.84 -14.65 12.25
C THR A 207 11.03 -13.77 11.86
N GLN A 208 10.79 -12.62 11.25
CA GLN A 208 11.84 -11.71 10.73
C GLN A 208 11.76 -10.32 11.37
N ARG A 209 11.27 -10.23 12.61
CA ARG A 209 11.01 -8.98 13.34
C ARG A 209 12.16 -7.98 13.27
N GLU A 210 13.38 -8.42 13.62
CA GLU A 210 14.59 -7.58 13.60
C GLU A 210 14.86 -6.93 12.23
N ARG A 211 14.42 -7.56 11.13
CA ARG A 211 14.62 -7.07 9.76
C ARG A 211 13.48 -6.16 9.29
N MET A 212 12.29 -6.24 9.89
CA MET A 212 11.08 -5.53 9.43
C MET A 212 10.76 -4.28 10.25
N GLU A 213 11.14 -4.21 11.53
CA GLU A 213 10.80 -3.11 12.46
C GLU A 213 11.16 -1.70 11.96
N ARG A 214 12.18 -1.55 11.10
CA ARG A 214 12.63 -0.22 10.62
C ARG A 214 12.00 0.23 9.30
N HIS A 215 11.53 -0.70 8.49
CA HIS A 215 11.12 -0.44 7.10
C HIS A 215 9.63 -0.74 6.87
N GLY A 216 8.99 -1.49 7.77
CA GLY A 216 7.58 -1.84 7.69
C GLY A 216 7.22 -2.72 6.49
N VAL A 217 5.92 -2.98 6.38
CA VAL A 217 5.30 -3.72 5.28
C VAL A 217 4.29 -2.82 4.57
N LEU A 218 4.32 -2.80 3.25
CA LEU A 218 3.31 -2.13 2.44
C LEU A 218 2.26 -3.14 1.97
N VAL A 219 0.98 -2.84 2.14
CA VAL A 219 -0.14 -3.60 1.60
C VAL A 219 -0.88 -2.73 0.61
N VAL A 220 -0.89 -3.16 -0.65
CA VAL A 220 -1.59 -2.49 -1.75
C VAL A 220 -2.89 -3.23 -2.02
N GLY A 221 -4.01 -2.51 -2.03
CA GLY A 221 -5.34 -3.06 -2.27
C GLY A 221 -6.10 -2.35 -3.40
N PRO A 222 -7.19 -2.95 -3.88
CA PRO A 222 -7.96 -2.43 -5.02
C PRO A 222 -8.76 -1.15 -4.72
N ASN A 223 -9.24 -0.98 -3.50
CA ASN A 223 -10.07 0.18 -3.13
C ASN A 223 -10.01 0.46 -1.61
N PRO A 224 -10.38 1.69 -1.16
CA PRO A 224 -10.34 2.06 0.24
C PRO A 224 -11.26 1.24 1.16
N ALA A 225 -12.43 0.81 0.68
CA ALA A 225 -13.38 0.01 1.46
C ALA A 225 -12.78 -1.36 1.83
N PHE A 226 -12.08 -1.98 0.88
CA PHE A 226 -11.31 -3.19 1.07
C PHE A 226 -10.16 -2.96 2.06
N LEU A 227 -9.38 -1.89 1.90
CA LEU A 227 -8.27 -1.58 2.83
C LEU A 227 -8.76 -1.35 4.26
N HIS A 228 -9.90 -0.68 4.45
CA HIS A 228 -10.53 -0.51 5.75
C HIS A 228 -10.98 -1.85 6.34
N HIS A 229 -11.49 -2.75 5.50
CA HIS A 229 -11.89 -4.09 5.91
C HIS A 229 -10.68 -4.93 6.36
N ILE A 230 -9.58 -4.97 5.58
CA ILE A 230 -8.38 -5.74 5.93
C ILE A 230 -7.52 -5.07 7.02
N GLY A 231 -7.58 -3.75 7.13
CA GLY A 231 -6.87 -2.96 8.13
C GLY A 231 -7.31 -3.27 9.57
N ARG A 232 -8.44 -3.97 9.74
CA ARG A 232 -8.88 -4.50 11.04
C ARG A 232 -8.29 -5.88 11.36
N VAL A 233 -7.82 -6.62 10.35
CA VAL A 233 -7.38 -8.01 10.48
C VAL A 233 -5.94 -8.09 11.00
N LEU A 234 -5.01 -7.35 10.41
CA LEU A 234 -3.59 -7.38 10.83
C LEU A 234 -3.36 -6.86 12.25
N PRO A 235 -4.00 -5.75 12.69
CA PRO A 235 -3.96 -5.36 14.09
C PRO A 235 -4.54 -6.45 14.99
N SER A 236 -5.60 -7.15 14.59
CA SER A 236 -6.17 -8.28 15.34
C SER A 236 -5.23 -9.49 15.49
N LEU A 237 -4.13 -9.50 14.72
CA LEU A 237 -3.03 -10.48 14.77
C LEU A 237 -1.78 -9.94 15.50
N GLY A 238 -1.84 -8.72 16.06
CA GLY A 238 -0.79 -8.14 16.88
C GLY A 238 0.24 -7.30 16.13
N GLU A 239 -0.03 -6.92 14.88
CA GLU A 239 0.92 -6.19 14.01
C GLU A 239 0.46 -4.75 13.76
N THR A 240 1.35 -3.77 14.01
CA THR A 240 1.04 -2.33 13.85
C THR A 240 1.88 -1.61 12.78
N ASP A 241 2.94 -2.24 12.29
CA ASP A 241 3.92 -1.61 11.39
C ASP A 241 3.60 -1.87 9.90
N VAL A 242 2.34 -1.65 9.52
CA VAL A 242 1.82 -1.93 8.18
C VAL A 242 1.18 -0.68 7.58
N VAL A 243 1.62 -0.33 6.38
CA VAL A 243 1.07 0.78 5.58
C VAL A 243 0.08 0.22 4.57
N PHE A 244 -1.10 0.81 4.48
CA PHE A 244 -2.13 0.44 3.51
C PHE A 244 -2.28 1.55 2.48
N MET A 245 -2.23 1.21 1.19
CA MET A 245 -2.35 2.15 0.09
C MET A 245 -3.14 1.54 -1.07
N THR A 246 -3.83 2.38 -1.84
CA THR A 246 -4.31 2.03 -3.19
C THR A 246 -3.33 2.57 -4.24
N THR A 247 -3.50 2.19 -5.51
CA THR A 247 -2.75 2.79 -6.63
C THR A 247 -3.00 4.29 -6.76
N GLY A 248 -4.17 4.77 -6.33
CA GLY A 248 -4.54 6.18 -6.24
C GLY A 248 -3.77 6.99 -5.19
N ASP A 249 -3.05 6.31 -4.30
CA ASP A 249 -2.32 6.90 -3.16
C ASP A 249 -0.80 6.83 -3.32
N PHE A 250 -0.30 6.47 -4.51
CA PHE A 250 1.15 6.34 -4.73
C PHE A 250 1.89 7.66 -4.55
N VAL A 251 1.28 8.81 -4.84
CA VAL A 251 1.91 10.10 -4.63
C VAL A 251 1.50 10.63 -3.23
N PRO A 252 2.45 10.94 -2.33
CA PRO A 252 2.12 11.46 -1.01
C PRO A 252 1.21 12.69 -1.07
N GLY A 253 0.17 12.71 -0.25
CA GLY A 253 -0.81 13.81 -0.19
C GLY A 253 -1.84 13.82 -1.32
N LYS A 254 -1.84 12.82 -2.22
CA LYS A 254 -2.88 12.62 -3.24
C LYS A 254 -3.72 11.38 -2.89
N HIS A 255 -5.03 11.52 -3.03
CA HIS A 255 -6.00 10.43 -2.91
C HIS A 255 -6.92 10.49 -4.13
N VAL A 256 -6.60 9.73 -5.17
CA VAL A 256 -7.31 9.78 -6.46
C VAL A 256 -8.14 8.52 -6.67
N THR A 257 -9.43 8.70 -6.91
CA THR A 257 -10.38 7.60 -7.19
C THR A 257 -10.98 7.65 -8.58
N ALA A 258 -10.77 8.73 -9.33
CA ALA A 258 -11.26 8.87 -10.70
C ALA A 258 -10.51 7.92 -11.64
N GLU A 259 -11.24 7.20 -12.49
CA GLU A 259 -10.67 6.26 -13.45
C GLU A 259 -10.69 6.83 -14.88
N ASP A 260 -9.71 6.42 -15.68
CA ASP A 260 -9.64 6.72 -17.11
C ASP A 260 -10.54 5.78 -17.92
N GLY A 261 -10.85 6.17 -19.16
CA GLY A 261 -11.41 5.24 -20.14
C GLY A 261 -10.39 4.13 -20.53
N PRO A 262 -10.86 2.98 -21.04
CA PRO A 262 -10.01 1.79 -21.26
C PRO A 262 -8.77 2.02 -22.11
N GLU A 263 -8.87 2.86 -23.15
CA GLU A 263 -7.75 3.17 -24.03
C GLU A 263 -6.66 3.99 -23.33
N ALA A 264 -7.05 5.02 -22.57
CA ALA A 264 -6.12 5.85 -21.82
C ALA A 264 -5.43 5.03 -20.70
N THR A 265 -6.18 4.20 -19.97
CA THR A 265 -5.62 3.27 -18.97
C THR A 265 -4.54 2.37 -19.59
N ARG A 266 -4.83 1.75 -20.76
CA ARG A 266 -3.89 0.87 -21.46
C ARG A 266 -2.61 1.61 -21.88
N LEU A 267 -2.74 2.84 -22.38
CA LEU A 267 -1.61 3.64 -22.86
C LEU A 267 -0.74 4.13 -21.69
N LYS A 268 -1.35 4.75 -20.67
CA LYS A 268 -0.65 5.27 -19.49
C LYS A 268 0.00 4.15 -18.67
N GLY A 269 -0.65 2.99 -18.57
CA GLY A 269 -0.17 1.86 -17.80
C GLY A 269 1.00 1.08 -18.43
N SER A 270 1.37 1.36 -19.68
CA SER A 270 2.47 0.65 -20.37
C SER A 270 3.82 1.33 -20.16
N LEU A 271 4.90 0.53 -20.14
CA LEU A 271 6.28 1.05 -20.08
C LEU A 271 6.66 1.96 -21.26
N LYS A 272 5.93 1.91 -22.38
CA LYS A 272 6.12 2.87 -23.50
C LYS A 272 5.87 4.32 -23.08
N MET A 273 5.06 4.52 -22.05
CA MET A 273 4.81 5.86 -21.51
C MET A 273 6.09 6.50 -20.95
N LEU A 274 7.10 5.72 -20.56
CA LEU A 274 8.40 6.25 -20.14
C LEU A 274 9.11 7.03 -21.25
N ASP A 275 9.02 6.56 -22.49
CA ASP A 275 9.63 7.24 -23.63
C ASP A 275 8.88 8.54 -23.93
N VAL A 276 7.55 8.52 -23.79
CA VAL A 276 6.70 9.73 -23.90
C VAL A 276 7.05 10.75 -22.82
N LEU A 277 7.19 10.34 -21.55
CA LEU A 277 7.55 11.24 -20.46
C LEU A 277 8.95 11.85 -20.67
N LYS A 278 9.94 11.05 -21.09
CA LYS A 278 11.29 11.54 -21.41
C LYS A 278 11.27 12.52 -22.58
N ALA A 279 10.49 12.24 -23.63
CA ALA A 279 10.33 13.14 -24.76
C ALA A 279 9.63 14.44 -24.34
N ALA A 280 8.62 14.37 -23.47
CA ALA A 280 7.94 15.54 -22.92
C ALA A 280 8.86 16.41 -22.04
N VAL A 281 9.76 15.80 -21.27
CA VAL A 281 10.82 16.55 -20.54
C VAL A 281 11.78 17.21 -21.54
N ALA A 282 12.22 16.48 -22.57
CA ALA A 282 13.15 16.98 -23.58
C ALA A 282 12.56 18.14 -24.42
N ASP A 283 11.24 18.15 -24.66
CA ASP A 283 10.50 19.24 -25.33
C ASP A 283 10.57 20.57 -24.55
N ARG A 284 10.77 20.51 -23.23
CA ARG A 284 10.93 21.70 -22.39
C ARG A 284 12.34 22.30 -22.42
N GLN A 285 13.29 21.63 -23.05
CA GLN A 285 14.67 22.10 -23.22
C GLN A 285 14.78 22.80 -24.57
N ARG A 286 14.29 24.04 -24.62
CA ARG A 286 14.07 24.79 -25.85
C ARG A 286 15.35 25.45 -26.35
N LEU A 287 15.35 25.76 -27.64
CA LEU A 287 16.34 26.61 -28.28
C LEU A 287 15.69 27.94 -28.64
N PRO A 288 16.42 29.07 -28.54
CA PRO A 288 15.88 30.36 -28.93
C PRO A 288 15.66 30.40 -30.45
N GLU A 289 14.45 30.77 -30.89
CA GLU A 289 14.15 30.99 -32.32
C GLU A 289 14.87 32.22 -32.86
N GLU A 290 14.92 33.29 -32.06
CA GLU A 290 15.68 34.51 -32.32
C GLU A 290 16.75 34.72 -31.24
N PRO A 291 17.95 35.25 -31.58
CA PRO A 291 19.00 35.49 -30.59
C PRO A 291 18.55 36.45 -29.50
N VAL A 292 18.63 36.02 -28.23
CA VAL A 292 18.28 36.85 -27.08
C VAL A 292 19.45 37.76 -26.76
N LEU A 293 19.22 39.08 -26.75
CA LEU A 293 20.23 40.09 -26.42
C LEU A 293 20.23 40.37 -24.92
N ILE A 294 21.41 40.34 -24.31
CA ILE A 294 21.63 40.63 -22.90
C ILE A 294 22.52 41.87 -22.81
N ASP A 295 21.95 42.96 -22.34
CA ASP A 295 22.67 44.21 -22.12
C ASP A 295 23.37 44.18 -20.76
N LEU A 296 24.70 44.26 -20.78
CA LEU A 296 25.56 44.45 -19.61
C LEU A 296 26.10 45.89 -19.62
N ALA A 297 26.69 46.35 -18.51
CA ALA A 297 27.08 47.76 -18.35
C ALA A 297 27.99 48.27 -19.49
N ASP A 298 28.95 47.44 -19.90
CA ASP A 298 29.97 47.79 -20.90
C ASP A 298 29.82 47.05 -22.25
N VAL A 299 28.92 46.06 -22.35
CA VAL A 299 28.79 45.22 -23.55
C VAL A 299 27.42 44.55 -23.67
N THR A 300 26.90 44.45 -24.90
CA THR A 300 25.77 43.56 -25.19
C THR A 300 26.29 42.20 -25.67
N VAL A 301 25.88 41.13 -25.00
CA VAL A 301 26.12 39.74 -25.42
C VAL A 301 24.82 39.10 -25.90
N ARG A 302 24.91 37.96 -26.58
CA ARG A 302 23.73 37.26 -27.13
C ARG A 302 23.77 35.77 -26.84
N ILE A 303 22.60 35.22 -26.50
CA ILE A 303 22.36 33.78 -26.46
C ILE A 303 21.77 33.39 -27.82
N ASP A 304 22.57 32.73 -28.64
CA ASP A 304 22.17 32.18 -29.93
C ASP A 304 21.82 30.69 -29.82
N ALA A 305 21.18 30.14 -30.85
CA ALA A 305 20.78 28.74 -30.89
C ALA A 305 21.98 27.78 -30.73
N GLU A 306 23.15 28.13 -31.28
CA GLU A 306 24.38 27.34 -31.16
C GLU A 306 24.87 27.27 -29.69
N THR A 307 24.87 28.40 -28.98
CA THR A 307 25.24 28.46 -27.56
C THR A 307 24.26 27.67 -26.70
N ALA A 308 22.95 27.84 -26.94
CA ALA A 308 21.92 27.12 -26.21
C ALA A 308 21.95 25.62 -26.50
N GLU A 309 22.20 25.21 -27.74
CA GLU A 309 22.35 23.81 -28.13
C GLU A 309 23.56 23.17 -27.46
N TRP A 310 24.71 23.84 -27.47
CA TRP A 310 25.89 23.33 -26.79
C TRP A 310 25.65 23.14 -25.28
N ALA A 311 25.07 24.15 -24.63
CA ALA A 311 24.74 24.08 -23.20
C ALA A 311 23.72 22.97 -22.89
N ARG A 312 22.70 22.81 -23.73
CA ARG A 312 21.70 21.74 -23.62
C ARG A 312 22.35 20.38 -23.74
N ASP A 313 23.21 20.19 -24.72
CA ASP A 313 23.85 18.90 -24.98
C ASP A 313 24.83 18.53 -23.86
N GLU A 314 25.57 19.48 -23.29
CA GLU A 314 26.40 19.23 -22.10
C GLU A 314 25.56 18.92 -20.86
N ALA A 315 24.46 19.66 -20.64
CA ALA A 315 23.53 19.36 -19.55
C ALA A 315 22.94 17.94 -19.68
N ARG A 316 22.57 17.51 -20.90
CA ARG A 316 22.10 16.14 -21.17
C ARG A 316 23.18 15.08 -20.93
N LYS A 317 24.44 15.36 -21.29
CA LYS A 317 25.57 14.44 -21.08
C LYS A 317 25.89 14.21 -19.60
N SER A 318 25.51 15.13 -18.71
CA SER A 318 25.71 14.97 -17.26
C SER A 318 24.99 13.75 -16.68
N GLY A 319 23.92 13.28 -17.32
CA GLY A 319 23.08 12.18 -16.84
C GLY A 319 22.24 12.52 -15.60
N LEU A 320 22.23 13.78 -15.17
CA LEU A 320 21.42 14.27 -14.06
C LEU A 320 19.94 14.44 -14.48
N PRO A 321 19.00 14.38 -13.51
CA PRO A 321 17.60 14.76 -13.75
C PRO A 321 17.45 16.20 -14.25
N HIS A 322 16.33 16.53 -14.90
CA HIS A 322 16.13 17.81 -15.61
C HIS A 322 16.38 19.07 -14.76
N ASN A 323 15.82 19.15 -13.56
CA ASN A 323 15.97 20.29 -12.66
C ASN A 323 17.41 20.39 -12.13
N GLU A 324 18.08 19.26 -11.88
CA GLU A 324 19.47 19.25 -11.43
C GLU A 324 20.46 19.60 -12.55
N ALA A 325 20.20 19.12 -13.78
CA ALA A 325 20.99 19.43 -14.97
C ALA A 325 20.92 20.91 -15.36
N ARG A 326 19.92 21.65 -14.86
CA ARG A 326 19.81 23.11 -15.03
C ARG A 326 21.04 23.84 -14.53
N GLY A 327 21.66 23.38 -13.44
CA GLY A 327 22.90 23.99 -12.93
C GLY A 327 24.02 23.93 -13.99
N THR A 328 24.23 22.76 -14.59
CA THR A 328 25.20 22.58 -15.68
C THR A 328 24.86 23.43 -16.90
N PHE A 329 23.58 23.52 -17.28
CA PHE A 329 23.14 24.38 -18.38
C PHE A 329 23.51 25.86 -18.13
N ILE A 330 23.19 26.37 -16.93
CA ILE A 330 23.49 27.75 -16.53
C ILE A 330 25.00 27.99 -16.51
N ASP A 331 25.78 27.06 -15.95
CA ASP A 331 27.23 27.18 -15.89
C ASP A 331 27.84 27.30 -17.28
N VAL A 332 27.38 26.49 -18.24
CA VAL A 332 27.86 26.52 -19.62
C VAL A 332 27.45 27.80 -20.32
N VAL A 333 26.18 28.22 -20.25
CA VAL A 333 25.73 29.48 -20.86
C VAL A 333 26.50 30.67 -20.28
N THR A 334 26.61 30.72 -18.95
CA THR A 334 27.32 31.78 -18.24
C THR A 334 28.78 31.83 -18.65
N TYR A 335 29.45 30.67 -18.72
CA TYR A 335 30.82 30.56 -19.20
C TYR A 335 30.98 31.14 -20.61
N VAL A 336 30.13 30.78 -21.57
CA VAL A 336 30.20 31.30 -22.95
C VAL A 336 30.01 32.82 -22.98
N LEU A 337 29.00 33.32 -22.28
CA LEU A 337 28.69 34.75 -22.28
C LEU A 337 29.80 35.56 -21.64
N THR A 338 30.35 35.11 -20.52
CA THR A 338 31.46 35.78 -19.85
C THR A 338 32.72 35.77 -20.71
N GLU A 339 33.07 34.65 -21.35
CA GLU A 339 34.22 34.59 -22.29
C GLU A 339 34.02 35.53 -23.48
N ARG A 340 32.82 35.59 -24.06
CA ARG A 340 32.48 36.50 -25.16
C ARG A 340 32.53 37.97 -24.73
N ALA A 341 32.05 38.28 -23.52
CA ALA A 341 32.09 39.63 -22.94
C ALA A 341 33.54 40.08 -22.69
N ILE A 342 34.35 39.26 -22.02
CA ILE A 342 35.77 39.56 -21.73
C ILE A 342 36.54 39.76 -23.03
N ALA A 343 36.34 38.91 -24.03
CA ALA A 343 37.00 39.05 -25.33
C ALA A 343 36.62 40.33 -26.09
N ARG A 344 35.50 40.98 -25.72
CA ARG A 344 35.00 42.22 -26.35
C ARG A 344 35.42 43.46 -25.57
N ILE A 345 35.34 43.42 -24.23
CA ILE A 345 35.79 44.49 -23.31
C ILE A 345 37.32 44.59 -23.29
N GLY A 346 38.01 43.45 -23.27
CA GLY A 346 39.47 43.37 -23.22
C GLY A 346 40.18 43.71 -24.53
N ARG A 347 39.45 44.02 -25.62
CA ARG A 347 40.06 44.34 -26.91
C ARG A 347 40.98 45.55 -26.80
N GLY A 348 42.29 45.31 -26.92
CA GLY A 348 43.32 46.34 -27.04
C GLY A 348 44.09 46.67 -25.76
N TRP A 349 43.73 46.09 -24.60
CA TRP A 349 44.41 46.40 -23.33
C TRP A 349 44.52 45.23 -22.33
N LEU A 350 43.77 44.14 -22.50
CA LEU A 350 43.83 42.97 -21.62
C LEU A 350 44.65 41.86 -22.30
N SER A 351 45.75 41.42 -21.67
CA SER A 351 46.57 40.30 -22.14
C SER A 351 46.21 39.02 -21.37
N ARG A 352 46.48 37.84 -21.96
CA ARG A 352 46.27 36.55 -21.27
C ARG A 352 47.21 36.33 -20.06
N ASP A 353 48.22 37.16 -19.90
CA ASP A 353 49.17 37.08 -18.80
C ASP A 353 48.65 37.79 -17.52
N ASP A 354 47.66 38.68 -17.65
CA ASP A 354 47.07 39.46 -16.54
C ASP A 354 45.93 38.69 -15.84
N ARG A 355 46.26 37.55 -15.22
CA ARG A 355 45.29 36.63 -14.61
C ARG A 355 44.40 37.28 -13.55
N ASP A 356 44.96 38.16 -12.71
CA ASP A 356 44.22 38.77 -11.61
C ASP A 356 43.15 39.76 -12.11
N GLU A 357 43.45 40.55 -13.14
CA GLU A 357 42.49 41.45 -13.77
C GLU A 357 41.40 40.68 -14.52
N TRP A 358 41.78 39.58 -15.17
CA TRP A 358 40.86 38.68 -15.85
C TRP A 358 39.87 38.04 -14.88
N GLU A 359 40.33 37.57 -13.71
CA GLU A 359 39.48 36.99 -12.69
C GLU A 359 38.55 38.03 -12.04
N ARG A 360 39.03 39.27 -11.84
CA ARG A 360 38.20 40.38 -11.34
C ARG A 360 37.08 40.72 -12.33
N LEU A 361 37.43 40.93 -13.62
CA LEU A 361 36.44 41.24 -14.65
C LEU A 361 35.40 40.13 -14.77
N ARG A 362 35.83 38.86 -14.69
CA ARG A 362 34.94 37.70 -14.67
C ARG A 362 33.97 37.76 -13.49
N LYS A 363 34.44 38.06 -12.28
CA LYS A 363 33.57 38.17 -11.09
C LYS A 363 32.55 39.29 -11.23
N ASP A 364 32.94 40.43 -11.78
CA ASP A 364 32.04 41.57 -12.00
C ASP A 364 30.96 41.22 -13.04
N LEU A 365 31.34 40.62 -14.17
CA LEU A 365 30.41 40.16 -15.20
C LEU A 365 29.45 39.07 -14.72
N LEU A 366 29.93 38.14 -13.88
CA LEU A 366 29.08 37.12 -13.27
C LEU A 366 28.00 37.75 -12.38
N LYS A 367 28.36 38.81 -11.64
CA LYS A 367 27.42 39.55 -10.81
C LYS A 367 26.38 40.30 -11.65
N GLU A 368 26.81 40.99 -12.72
CA GLU A 368 25.92 41.69 -13.63
C GLU A 368 24.93 40.73 -14.32
N LEU A 369 25.41 39.56 -14.77
CA LEU A 369 24.55 38.54 -15.36
C LEU A 369 23.52 38.03 -14.35
N ALA A 370 23.92 37.80 -13.09
CA ALA A 370 23.00 37.36 -12.04
C ALA A 370 21.93 38.42 -11.68
N GLU A 371 22.25 39.70 -11.83
CA GLU A 371 21.33 40.83 -11.59
C GLU A 371 20.44 41.17 -12.82
N SER A 372 20.74 40.59 -13.99
CA SER A 372 20.01 40.86 -15.24
C SER A 372 18.68 40.08 -15.31
N GLU A 373 17.57 40.81 -15.33
CA GLU A 373 16.23 40.24 -15.50
C GLU A 373 16.10 39.50 -16.84
N THR A 374 16.54 40.11 -17.95
CA THR A 374 16.49 39.48 -19.28
C THR A 374 17.25 38.15 -19.33
N PHE A 375 18.40 38.06 -18.66
CA PHE A 375 19.17 36.82 -18.60
C PHE A 375 18.43 35.74 -17.82
N THR A 376 17.93 36.06 -16.63
CA THR A 376 17.20 35.11 -15.79
C THR A 376 15.88 34.64 -16.44
N THR A 377 15.14 35.53 -17.10
CA THR A 377 13.94 35.19 -17.89
C THR A 377 14.30 34.26 -19.05
N ALA A 378 15.34 34.58 -19.82
CA ALA A 378 15.77 33.73 -20.93
C ALA A 378 16.18 32.33 -20.47
N LEU A 379 16.90 32.22 -19.34
CA LEU A 379 17.22 30.92 -18.75
C LEU A 379 15.95 30.15 -18.30
N GLY A 380 14.96 30.85 -17.74
CA GLY A 380 13.68 30.27 -17.34
C GLY A 380 12.83 29.77 -18.52
N GLU A 381 12.93 30.42 -19.68
CA GLU A 381 12.23 30.01 -20.90
C GLU A 381 12.93 28.84 -21.63
N LEU A 382 14.26 28.86 -21.69
CA LEU A 382 15.07 27.82 -22.34
C LEU A 382 15.16 26.54 -21.51
N TRP A 383 15.26 26.68 -20.18
CA TRP A 383 15.35 25.57 -19.25
C TRP A 383 14.51 25.84 -17.97
N PRO A 384 13.18 25.67 -18.05
CA PRO A 384 12.28 25.91 -16.92
C PRO A 384 12.50 24.88 -15.82
N ILE A 385 12.28 25.30 -14.57
CA ILE A 385 12.09 24.37 -13.44
C ILE A 385 10.68 23.80 -13.55
N LEU A 386 10.56 22.48 -13.46
CA LEU A 386 9.30 21.77 -13.68
C LEU A 386 8.93 20.95 -12.46
N THR A 387 7.62 20.87 -12.21
CA THR A 387 7.02 19.90 -11.29
C THR A 387 6.35 18.77 -12.07
N PRO A 388 6.20 17.57 -11.49
CA PRO A 388 5.48 16.46 -12.12
C PRO A 388 4.09 16.87 -12.62
N GLU A 389 3.32 17.58 -11.79
CA GLU A 389 1.96 18.00 -12.09
C GLU A 389 1.91 18.99 -13.25
N SER A 390 2.77 20.02 -13.22
CA SER A 390 2.77 21.04 -14.28
C SER A 390 3.21 20.47 -15.63
N LEU A 391 4.14 19.50 -15.64
CA LEU A 391 4.57 18.83 -16.86
C LEU A 391 3.47 17.90 -17.39
N LEU A 392 2.93 17.02 -16.55
CA LEU A 392 1.93 16.03 -16.97
C LEU A 392 0.60 16.69 -17.35
N GLY A 393 0.09 17.63 -16.56
CA GLY A 393 -1.18 18.29 -16.82
C GLY A 393 -1.15 19.08 -18.12
N SER A 394 -0.04 19.77 -18.38
CA SER A 394 0.13 20.51 -19.63
C SER A 394 0.44 19.64 -20.85
N LEU A 395 0.99 18.43 -20.66
CA LEU A 395 1.12 17.43 -21.72
C LEU A 395 -0.27 16.92 -22.12
N LEU A 396 -1.08 16.51 -21.14
CA LEU A 396 -2.39 15.90 -21.38
C LEU A 396 -3.46 16.88 -21.86
N SER A 397 -3.24 18.19 -21.70
CA SER A 397 -4.14 19.24 -22.21
C SER A 397 -3.76 19.82 -23.58
N SER A 398 -2.61 19.42 -24.15
CA SER A 398 -2.09 19.99 -25.40
C SER A 398 -1.86 18.94 -26.47
N SER A 399 -2.66 18.99 -27.54
CA SER A 399 -2.51 18.12 -28.71
C SER A 399 -1.12 18.22 -29.34
N GLU A 400 -0.56 19.43 -29.40
CA GLU A 400 0.78 19.68 -29.95
C GLU A 400 1.88 19.01 -29.12
N ARG A 401 1.82 19.14 -27.79
CA ARG A 401 2.80 18.51 -26.89
C ARG A 401 2.71 17.00 -26.89
N LEU A 402 1.51 16.44 -26.99
CA LEU A 402 1.32 15.00 -27.19
C LEU A 402 2.01 14.54 -28.48
N ARG A 403 1.85 15.26 -29.61
CA ARG A 403 2.54 14.90 -30.86
C ARG A 403 4.05 15.01 -30.75
N ALA A 404 4.56 16.09 -30.16
CA ALA A 404 5.99 16.31 -29.95
C ALA A 404 6.63 15.19 -29.10
N ALA A 405 5.90 14.72 -28.08
CA ALA A 405 6.32 13.62 -27.23
C ALA A 405 6.09 12.22 -27.83
N GLY A 406 5.50 12.11 -29.03
CA GLY A 406 5.15 10.83 -29.65
C GLY A 406 4.00 10.09 -28.94
N ALA A 407 3.19 10.81 -28.16
CA ALA A 407 2.05 10.28 -27.42
C ALA A 407 0.80 10.16 -28.32
N ASP A 408 -0.08 9.23 -27.97
CA ASP A 408 -1.38 9.10 -28.62
C ASP A 408 -2.30 10.27 -28.25
N GLN A 409 -3.11 10.71 -29.21
CA GLN A 409 -4.09 11.79 -29.02
C GLN A 409 -5.29 11.35 -28.17
N ALA A 410 -5.50 10.05 -27.98
CA ALA A 410 -6.51 9.51 -27.05
C ALA A 410 -6.28 9.95 -25.59
N LEU A 411 -5.08 10.43 -25.25
CA LEU A 411 -4.75 10.96 -23.92
C LEU A 411 -5.18 12.42 -23.70
N LEU A 412 -5.63 13.12 -24.76
CA LEU A 412 -6.01 14.52 -24.68
C LEU A 412 -7.26 14.71 -23.82
N ARG A 413 -7.18 15.62 -22.84
CA ARG A 413 -8.30 16.03 -21.98
C ARG A 413 -8.39 17.54 -21.85
N ALA A 414 -9.59 18.05 -21.55
CA ALA A 414 -9.84 19.49 -21.42
C ALA A 414 -9.15 20.09 -20.18
N ASP A 415 -9.26 19.39 -19.05
CA ASP A 415 -8.58 19.73 -17.81
C ASP A 415 -7.40 18.78 -17.60
N GLY A 416 -6.18 19.30 -17.72
CA GLY A 416 -4.95 18.55 -17.52
C GLY A 416 -4.76 18.08 -16.08
N ASP A 417 -5.33 18.79 -15.11
CA ASP A 417 -5.12 18.58 -13.67
C ASP A 417 -6.24 17.72 -13.04
N ALA A 418 -7.20 17.27 -13.85
CA ALA A 418 -8.19 16.27 -13.47
C ALA A 418 -7.54 14.88 -13.35
N TRP A 419 -6.78 14.69 -12.27
CA TRP A 419 -5.99 13.48 -12.03
C TRP A 419 -6.85 12.23 -11.93
N THR A 420 -6.34 11.17 -12.54
CA THR A 420 -6.92 9.83 -12.51
C THR A 420 -5.94 8.84 -11.87
N VAL A 421 -6.42 7.67 -11.49
CA VAL A 421 -5.58 6.61 -10.90
C VAL A 421 -4.37 6.27 -11.79
N SER A 422 -4.57 6.23 -13.12
CA SER A 422 -3.49 5.90 -14.07
C SER A 422 -2.45 7.03 -14.23
N ASP A 423 -2.70 8.23 -13.71
CA ASP A 423 -1.72 9.32 -13.68
C ASP A 423 -0.76 9.19 -12.50
N MET A 424 -1.13 8.52 -11.41
CA MET A 424 -0.32 8.44 -10.19
C MET A 424 1.06 7.82 -10.40
N PRO A 425 1.19 6.68 -11.12
CA PRO A 425 2.50 6.12 -11.45
C PRO A 425 3.34 7.03 -12.36
N LEU A 426 2.70 7.84 -13.20
CA LEU A 426 3.39 8.77 -14.10
C LEU A 426 3.95 9.96 -13.32
N LEU A 427 3.17 10.51 -12.38
CA LEU A 427 3.62 11.55 -11.46
C LEU A 427 4.78 11.06 -10.59
N ASP A 428 4.66 9.84 -10.01
CA ASP A 428 5.76 9.22 -9.24
C ASP A 428 7.03 9.06 -10.08
N GLU A 429 6.89 8.68 -11.35
CA GLU A 429 8.02 8.55 -12.28
C GLU A 429 8.67 9.90 -12.62
N LEU A 430 7.85 10.93 -12.83
CA LEU A 430 8.32 12.27 -13.17
C LEU A 430 9.14 12.90 -12.05
N VAL A 431 8.92 12.53 -10.78
CA VAL A 431 9.79 12.97 -9.67
C VAL A 431 11.24 12.59 -9.92
N ASP A 432 11.51 11.36 -10.39
CA ASP A 432 12.89 10.91 -10.67
C ASP A 432 13.45 11.50 -11.98
N LEU A 433 12.60 11.70 -12.99
CA LEU A 433 13.03 12.29 -14.27
C LEU A 433 13.35 13.79 -14.15
N LEU A 434 12.58 14.50 -13.33
CA LEU A 434 12.78 15.92 -13.07
C LEU A 434 13.83 16.15 -12.00
N GLY A 435 13.87 15.32 -10.96
CA GLY A 435 14.74 15.51 -9.81
C GLY A 435 14.41 16.75 -9.01
N ARG A 436 15.22 17.01 -7.99
CA ARG A 436 14.98 18.12 -7.07
C ARG A 436 15.49 19.44 -7.64
N ASP A 437 14.83 20.53 -7.25
CA ASP A 437 15.38 21.86 -7.47
C ASP A 437 16.36 22.19 -6.35
N LYS A 438 17.64 21.89 -6.58
CA LYS A 438 18.70 22.17 -5.58
C LYS A 438 18.75 23.63 -5.16
N ALA A 439 18.43 24.57 -6.05
CA ALA A 439 18.48 25.99 -5.70
C ALA A 439 17.31 26.37 -4.78
N ALA A 440 16.11 25.83 -5.03
CA ALA A 440 14.97 26.00 -4.13
C ALA A 440 15.18 25.25 -2.80
N ASP A 441 15.73 24.03 -2.84
CA ASP A 441 16.05 23.25 -1.64
C ASP A 441 17.09 24.00 -0.79
N GLU A 442 18.19 24.50 -1.37
CA GLU A 442 19.19 25.30 -0.66
C GLU A 442 18.61 26.62 -0.11
N ALA A 443 17.68 27.26 -0.84
CA ALA A 443 17.01 28.47 -0.38
C ALA A 443 16.05 28.18 0.79
N ALA A 444 15.32 27.07 0.72
CA ALA A 444 14.45 26.58 1.79
C ALA A 444 15.28 26.17 3.02
N GLU A 445 16.40 25.46 2.84
CA GLU A 445 17.35 25.14 3.91
C GLU A 445 17.93 26.40 4.54
N LYS A 446 18.31 27.41 3.74
CA LYS A 446 18.78 28.71 4.26
C LYS A 446 17.69 29.46 5.00
N ALA A 447 16.43 29.40 4.54
CA ALA A 447 15.29 30.00 5.23
C ALA A 447 15.03 29.29 6.56
N LEU A 448 15.01 27.96 6.56
CA LEU A 448 14.88 27.14 7.77
C LEU A 448 16.05 27.38 8.73
N ALA A 449 17.28 27.49 8.23
CA ALA A 449 18.45 27.81 9.04
C ALA A 449 18.37 29.22 9.64
N ARG A 450 17.79 30.19 8.91
CA ARG A 450 17.51 31.53 9.44
C ARG A 450 16.43 31.50 10.51
N GLU A 451 15.37 30.72 10.31
CA GLU A 451 14.31 30.50 11.28
C GLU A 451 14.87 29.83 12.55
N LYS A 452 15.59 28.71 12.41
CA LYS A 452 16.33 28.06 13.50
C LYS A 452 17.27 29.02 14.22
N LYS A 453 17.97 29.89 13.49
CA LYS A 453 18.83 30.90 14.09
C LYS A 453 18.02 31.92 14.90
N ALA A 454 16.88 32.38 14.38
CA ALA A 454 15.98 33.28 15.11
C ALA A 454 15.37 32.60 16.35
N GLU A 455 15.03 31.32 16.28
CA GLU A 455 14.58 30.51 17.41
C GLU A 455 15.70 30.31 18.45
N ALA A 456 16.93 30.08 18.01
CA ALA A 456 18.10 30.01 18.90
C ALA A 456 18.37 31.36 19.58
N GLU A 457 18.27 32.48 18.87
CA GLU A 457 18.36 33.83 19.45
C GLU A 457 17.21 34.10 20.45
N TYR A 458 16.00 33.59 20.18
CA TYR A 458 14.88 33.66 21.13
C TYR A 458 15.13 32.79 22.37
N ALA A 459 15.60 31.55 22.18
CA ALA A 459 15.97 30.62 23.25
C ALA A 459 17.10 31.18 24.13
N GLU A 460 18.09 31.84 23.51
CA GLU A 460 19.13 32.60 24.20
C GLU A 460 18.54 33.73 25.06
N GLY A 461 17.58 34.49 24.52
CA GLY A 461 16.84 35.52 25.27
C GLY A 461 16.01 34.98 26.45
N VAL A 462 15.43 33.78 26.31
CA VAL A 462 14.73 33.08 27.41
C VAL A 462 15.72 32.62 28.47
N LEU A 463 16.85 32.03 28.08
CA LEU A 463 17.93 31.66 28.99
C LEU A 463 18.50 32.88 29.72
N ASP A 464 18.69 34.01 29.04
CA ASP A 464 19.12 35.27 29.65
C ASP A 464 18.08 35.87 30.60
N THR A 465 16.79 35.75 30.30
CA THR A 465 15.71 36.15 31.21
C THR A 465 15.70 35.26 32.47
N MET A 466 15.99 33.97 32.32
CA MET A 466 16.16 33.04 33.45
C MET A 466 17.41 33.34 34.29
N LYS A 467 18.47 33.94 33.71
CA LYS A 467 19.65 34.43 34.46
C LYS A 467 19.31 35.62 35.36
N LEU A 468 18.48 36.55 34.88
CA LEU A 468 18.12 37.76 35.63
C LEU A 468 17.26 37.48 36.88
N ASP A 469 16.56 36.35 36.93
CA ASP A 469 15.74 35.94 38.08
C ASP A 469 16.56 35.24 39.19
N ARG A 470 17.89 35.08 39.01
CA ARG A 470 18.72 34.19 39.85
C ARG A 470 19.96 34.82 40.50
N GLU A 471 20.09 36.14 40.53
CA GLU A 471 21.20 36.84 41.22
C GLU A 471 21.20 36.67 42.76
N GLU A 472 20.38 35.78 43.36
CA GLU A 472 20.31 35.55 44.81
C GLU A 472 20.65 34.12 45.30
N MET A 473 21.33 33.25 44.54
CA MET A 473 21.69 31.89 45.06
C MET A 473 23.18 31.50 44.88
N ASP A 474 23.73 30.92 45.96
CA ASP A 474 25.13 30.56 46.28
C ASP A 474 25.98 29.88 45.17
N GLU A 475 27.31 30.08 45.27
CA GLU A 475 28.38 29.62 44.37
C GLU A 475 28.64 28.09 44.31
N ASP A 476 27.88 27.25 45.02
CA ASP A 476 28.09 25.80 45.04
C ASP A 476 27.24 25.05 43.98
N VAL A 477 27.71 25.14 42.74
CA VAL A 477 27.55 24.21 41.59
C VAL A 477 26.31 23.29 41.61
N MET A 478 25.18 23.80 41.12
CA MET A 478 24.18 22.97 40.43
C MET A 478 24.41 23.05 38.91
N LEU A 479 24.28 21.92 38.21
CA LEU A 479 24.13 21.90 36.75
C LEU A 479 22.85 22.69 36.38
N SER A 480 22.99 23.98 36.11
CA SER A 480 21.91 24.83 35.59
C SER A 480 21.71 24.56 34.11
N ALA A 481 20.53 24.90 33.57
CA ALA A 481 20.25 24.80 32.13
C ALA A 481 21.33 25.54 31.29
N GLU A 482 21.94 26.57 31.86
CA GLU A 482 23.04 27.37 31.29
C GLU A 482 24.35 26.59 31.07
N ASN A 483 24.59 25.50 31.83
CA ASN A 483 25.80 24.68 31.78
C ASN A 483 25.59 23.31 31.08
N LEU A 484 24.35 23.00 30.71
CA LEU A 484 23.94 21.70 30.13
C LEU A 484 23.31 21.82 28.74
N LEU A 485 22.78 22.99 28.37
CA LEU A 485 22.09 23.23 27.12
C LEU A 485 22.61 24.53 26.51
N PHE A 486 23.24 24.43 25.35
CA PHE A 486 23.53 25.60 24.54
C PHE A 486 22.22 26.11 23.88
N ALA A 487 22.17 27.38 23.48
CA ALA A 487 20.95 27.98 22.92
C ALA A 487 20.48 27.28 21.63
N ASP A 488 21.42 26.73 20.85
CA ASP A 488 21.17 25.86 19.70
C ASP A 488 20.59 24.49 20.11
N GLU A 489 21.07 23.88 21.20
CA GLU A 489 20.50 22.62 21.72
C GLU A 489 19.09 22.79 22.33
N LEU A 490 18.81 23.96 22.93
CA LEU A 490 17.47 24.31 23.40
C LEU A 490 16.52 24.57 22.22
N ALA A 491 16.98 25.25 21.18
CA ALA A 491 16.21 25.45 19.94
C ALA A 491 15.95 24.12 19.21
N ASP A 492 16.95 23.24 19.10
CA ASP A 492 16.80 21.90 18.50
C ASP A 492 15.84 20.98 19.28
N ARG A 493 15.57 21.27 20.56
CA ARG A 493 14.50 20.59 21.32
C ARG A 493 13.09 21.10 20.99
N PHE A 494 12.96 22.33 20.49
CA PHE A 494 11.71 22.88 19.95
C PHE A 494 11.53 22.55 18.46
N VAL A 495 12.61 22.19 17.75
CA VAL A 495 12.51 21.48 16.48
C VAL A 495 11.89 20.12 16.75
N GLU A 496 10.68 19.91 16.24
CA GLU A 496 9.95 18.64 16.32
C GLU A 496 10.89 17.45 16.05
N HIS A 497 11.20 16.67 17.09
CA HIS A 497 11.53 15.28 16.85
C HIS A 497 10.29 14.68 16.20
N ASP A 498 10.44 14.15 15.00
CA ASP A 498 9.33 13.53 14.27
C ASP A 498 8.72 12.40 15.13
N THR A 499 7.65 12.74 15.86
CA THR A 499 6.93 11.83 16.77
C THR A 499 5.94 10.96 16.02
N ARG A 500 5.83 11.13 14.70
CA ARG A 500 4.97 10.35 13.84
C ARG A 500 5.36 8.88 13.90
N SER A 501 4.35 8.03 13.88
CA SER A 501 4.49 6.58 13.76
C SER A 501 5.24 6.21 12.48
N LEU A 502 5.77 4.98 12.43
CA LEU A 502 6.40 4.45 11.21
C LEU A 502 5.47 4.59 9.99
N VAL A 503 4.18 4.34 10.18
CA VAL A 503 3.15 4.41 9.13
C VAL A 503 3.00 5.83 8.58
N GLU A 504 2.90 6.83 9.46
CA GLU A 504 2.77 8.23 9.07
C GLU A 504 4.01 8.74 8.34
N ARG A 505 5.21 8.35 8.80
CA ARG A 505 6.47 8.68 8.14
C ARG A 505 6.57 8.05 6.76
N ALA A 506 6.29 6.75 6.66
CA ALA A 506 6.35 5.99 5.43
C ALA A 506 5.30 6.42 4.39
N SER A 507 4.14 6.92 4.84
CA SER A 507 3.10 7.44 3.94
C SER A 507 3.40 8.84 3.42
N ALA A 508 4.13 9.64 4.20
CA ALA A 508 4.57 10.99 3.81
C ALA A 508 5.83 10.98 2.94
N ASP A 509 6.64 9.92 3.01
CA ASP A 509 7.90 9.78 2.30
C ASP A 509 7.76 8.87 1.06
N ARG A 510 7.85 9.48 -0.12
CA ARG A 510 7.81 8.75 -1.41
C ARG A 510 9.02 7.80 -1.55
N ASP A 511 10.18 8.19 -1.06
CA ASP A 511 11.43 7.44 -1.19
C ASP A 511 11.56 6.35 -0.12
N TRP A 512 10.52 6.17 0.72
CA TRP A 512 10.47 5.13 1.73
C TRP A 512 10.60 3.74 1.11
N THR A 513 11.59 2.99 1.60
CA THR A 513 11.82 1.61 1.17
C THR A 513 11.20 0.63 2.16
N TYR A 514 10.27 -0.18 1.68
CA TYR A 514 9.62 -1.24 2.45
C TYR A 514 10.43 -2.53 2.40
N ARG A 515 10.38 -3.30 3.49
CA ARG A 515 11.06 -4.60 3.54
C ARG A 515 10.30 -5.69 2.79
N HIS A 516 8.97 -5.59 2.80
CA HIS A 516 8.07 -6.52 2.13
C HIS A 516 6.87 -5.74 1.57
N VAL A 517 6.37 -6.17 0.41
CA VAL A 517 5.18 -5.60 -0.21
C VAL A 517 4.17 -6.71 -0.49
N VAL A 518 2.95 -6.51 -0.04
CA VAL A 518 1.80 -7.33 -0.43
C VAL A 518 1.00 -6.55 -1.45
N VAL A 519 0.64 -7.23 -2.54
CA VAL A 519 -0.26 -6.67 -3.55
C VAL A 519 -1.44 -7.62 -3.65
N ASP A 520 -2.61 -7.17 -3.22
CA ASP A 520 -3.85 -7.91 -3.47
C ASP A 520 -4.54 -7.41 -4.74
N GLU A 521 -5.31 -8.30 -5.37
CA GLU A 521 -5.91 -8.08 -6.69
C GLU A 521 -4.87 -7.62 -7.74
N ALA A 522 -3.66 -8.17 -7.66
CA ALA A 522 -2.49 -7.75 -8.40
C ALA A 522 -2.64 -7.84 -9.93
N GLN A 523 -3.64 -8.57 -10.42
CA GLN A 523 -3.95 -8.65 -11.84
C GLN A 523 -4.45 -7.32 -12.42
N GLU A 524 -4.89 -6.37 -11.59
CA GLU A 524 -5.36 -5.07 -12.05
C GLU A 524 -4.21 -4.07 -12.27
N LEU A 525 -3.05 -4.32 -11.66
CA LEU A 525 -1.90 -3.43 -11.75
C LEU A 525 -1.29 -3.43 -13.15
N SER A 526 -0.99 -2.23 -13.61
CA SER A 526 -0.28 -1.94 -14.85
C SER A 526 1.23 -2.13 -14.73
N GLU A 527 1.93 -2.14 -15.87
CA GLU A 527 3.40 -2.21 -15.87
C GLU A 527 4.03 -1.01 -15.15
N MET A 528 3.40 0.16 -15.24
CA MET A 528 3.83 1.37 -14.53
C MET A 528 3.61 1.26 -13.01
N ASP A 529 2.50 0.67 -12.55
CA ASP A 529 2.27 0.41 -11.12
C ASP A 529 3.36 -0.51 -10.54
N TRP A 530 3.67 -1.60 -11.24
CA TRP A 530 4.75 -2.51 -10.85
C TRP A 530 6.09 -1.79 -10.74
N ARG A 531 6.37 -0.82 -11.61
CA ARG A 531 7.60 -0.03 -11.56
C ARG A 531 7.70 0.80 -10.26
N VAL A 532 6.60 1.44 -9.84
CA VAL A 532 6.53 2.17 -8.56
C VAL A 532 6.80 1.23 -7.38
N LEU A 533 6.07 0.11 -7.32
CA LEU A 533 6.19 -0.84 -6.22
C LEU A 533 7.57 -1.48 -6.13
N MET A 534 8.17 -1.82 -7.27
CA MET A 534 9.52 -2.35 -7.33
C MET A 534 10.54 -1.32 -6.83
N ARG A 535 10.39 -0.02 -7.11
CA ARG A 535 11.28 1.01 -6.56
C ARG A 535 11.21 1.04 -5.02
N ARG A 536 10.00 0.92 -4.47
CA ARG A 536 9.72 0.92 -3.03
C ARG A 536 10.11 -0.38 -2.31
N CYS A 537 10.44 -1.46 -3.03
CA CYS A 537 10.99 -2.68 -2.46
C CYS A 537 12.25 -3.17 -3.19
N PRO A 538 13.43 -2.60 -2.86
CA PRO A 538 14.70 -2.96 -3.49
C PRO A 538 15.07 -4.44 -3.31
N ASN A 539 14.67 -5.06 -2.20
CA ASN A 539 14.94 -6.48 -1.90
C ASN A 539 14.07 -7.45 -2.70
N ARG A 540 13.10 -6.97 -3.47
CA ARG A 540 12.17 -7.79 -4.28
C ARG A 540 11.41 -8.84 -3.46
N SER A 541 11.12 -8.54 -2.19
CA SER A 541 10.31 -9.41 -1.34
C SER A 541 8.84 -9.04 -1.49
N PHE A 542 8.10 -9.88 -2.22
CA PHE A 542 6.69 -9.63 -2.53
C PHE A 542 5.82 -10.84 -2.21
N THR A 543 4.63 -10.57 -1.71
CA THR A 543 3.49 -11.52 -1.74
C THR A 543 2.44 -10.95 -2.68
N VAL A 544 2.40 -11.50 -3.89
CA VAL A 544 1.50 -11.07 -4.97
C VAL A 544 0.29 -11.98 -4.96
N VAL A 545 -0.91 -11.41 -4.86
CA VAL A 545 -2.15 -12.15 -4.73
C VAL A 545 -3.14 -11.69 -5.78
N GLY A 546 -3.79 -12.64 -6.45
CA GLY A 546 -4.75 -12.29 -7.49
C GLY A 546 -5.38 -13.48 -8.19
N ASP A 547 -6.15 -13.15 -9.22
CA ASP A 547 -6.82 -14.08 -10.11
C ASP A 547 -6.87 -13.46 -11.52
N LEU A 548 -6.12 -14.02 -12.48
CA LEU A 548 -6.05 -13.48 -13.84
C LEU A 548 -7.41 -13.49 -14.55
N ALA A 549 -8.33 -14.40 -14.17
CA ALA A 549 -9.68 -14.44 -14.73
C ALA A 549 -10.57 -13.29 -14.23
N GLN A 550 -10.26 -12.71 -13.06
CA GLN A 550 -10.96 -11.55 -12.50
C GLN A 550 -10.31 -10.21 -12.89
N ARG A 551 -9.48 -10.18 -13.94
CA ARG A 551 -8.87 -8.95 -14.45
C ARG A 551 -9.88 -8.14 -15.24
N ARG A 552 -9.91 -6.82 -15.00
CA ARG A 552 -10.77 -5.86 -15.69
C ARG A 552 -10.00 -4.72 -16.32
N SER A 553 -8.92 -4.29 -15.67
CA SER A 553 -8.01 -3.29 -16.22
C SER A 553 -7.42 -3.76 -17.55
N GLU A 554 -7.53 -2.94 -18.59
CA GLU A 554 -6.89 -3.21 -19.88
C GLU A 554 -5.36 -3.12 -19.83
N ALA A 555 -4.82 -2.39 -18.84
CA ALA A 555 -3.41 -2.36 -18.51
C ALA A 555 -2.97 -3.49 -17.57
N GLY A 556 -3.93 -4.18 -16.93
CA GLY A 556 -3.66 -5.23 -15.95
C GLY A 556 -2.96 -6.47 -16.53
N ALA A 557 -2.45 -7.30 -15.64
CA ALA A 557 -1.64 -8.49 -15.96
C ALA A 557 -2.38 -9.51 -16.83
N ARG A 558 -1.87 -9.76 -18.05
CA ARG A 558 -2.29 -10.92 -18.87
C ARG A 558 -1.54 -12.21 -18.51
N SER A 559 -0.38 -12.06 -17.88
CA SER A 559 0.49 -13.13 -17.42
C SER A 559 1.38 -12.59 -16.32
N TRP A 560 1.53 -13.34 -15.23
CA TRP A 560 2.47 -12.99 -14.17
C TRP A 560 3.92 -12.96 -14.65
N ASP A 561 4.31 -13.89 -15.52
CA ASP A 561 5.67 -13.94 -16.06
C ASP A 561 6.00 -12.65 -16.83
N ALA A 562 5.08 -12.20 -17.69
CA ALA A 562 5.27 -10.96 -18.46
C ALA A 562 5.49 -9.73 -17.55
N MET A 563 4.70 -9.60 -16.47
CA MET A 563 4.81 -8.48 -15.52
C MET A 563 6.07 -8.55 -14.65
N LEU A 564 6.49 -9.76 -14.26
CA LEU A 564 7.58 -9.94 -13.29
C LEU A 564 8.96 -10.11 -13.94
N LYS A 565 9.03 -10.59 -15.18
CA LYS A 565 10.28 -10.84 -15.91
C LYS A 565 11.24 -9.64 -15.97
N PRO A 566 10.79 -8.37 -16.13
CA PRO A 566 11.68 -7.21 -16.09
C PRO A 566 12.43 -7.05 -14.76
N TYR A 567 11.87 -7.54 -13.65
CA TYR A 567 12.38 -7.28 -12.31
C TYR A 567 13.05 -8.50 -11.67
N VAL A 568 12.47 -9.69 -11.87
CA VAL A 568 12.88 -10.95 -11.25
C VAL A 568 12.82 -12.13 -12.24
N PRO A 569 13.62 -12.10 -13.34
CA PRO A 569 13.57 -13.12 -14.37
C PRO A 569 13.90 -14.50 -13.80
N GLY A 570 12.95 -15.43 -13.86
CA GLY A 570 13.07 -16.80 -13.34
C GLY A 570 13.26 -16.92 -11.83
N ARG A 571 13.09 -15.82 -11.07
CA ARG A 571 13.35 -15.74 -9.62
C ARG A 571 12.08 -15.39 -8.83
N TRP A 572 10.98 -16.04 -9.18
CA TRP A 572 9.71 -15.94 -8.48
C TRP A 572 9.06 -17.34 -8.37
N ILE A 573 8.21 -17.52 -7.37
CA ILE A 573 7.54 -18.79 -7.08
C ILE A 573 6.05 -18.64 -7.32
N TYR A 574 5.46 -19.63 -7.98
CA TYR A 574 4.02 -19.74 -8.18
C TYR A 574 3.40 -20.74 -7.20
N ARG A 575 2.28 -20.36 -6.59
CA ARG A 575 1.41 -21.24 -5.80
C ARG A 575 -0.04 -20.97 -6.19
N SER A 576 -0.77 -22.04 -6.48
CA SER A 576 -2.21 -21.98 -6.74
C SER A 576 -2.98 -22.33 -5.47
N LEU A 577 -4.16 -21.74 -5.29
CA LEU A 577 -5.18 -22.17 -4.33
C LEU A 577 -6.38 -22.70 -5.12
N THR A 578 -6.67 -23.99 -4.95
CA THR A 578 -7.63 -24.70 -5.80
C THR A 578 -8.98 -24.96 -5.13
N VAL A 579 -9.02 -24.91 -3.79
CA VAL A 579 -10.22 -25.24 -3.02
C VAL A 579 -10.89 -23.97 -2.50
N ASN A 580 -12.18 -23.84 -2.78
CA ASN A 580 -13.02 -22.73 -2.34
C ASN A 580 -13.81 -23.11 -1.08
N TYR A 581 -13.62 -22.31 -0.03
CA TYR A 581 -14.23 -22.52 1.28
C TYR A 581 -15.27 -21.46 1.62
N ARG A 582 -15.53 -20.48 0.75
CA ARG A 582 -16.41 -19.34 1.09
C ARG A 582 -17.67 -19.30 0.26
N THR A 583 -17.58 -19.55 -1.03
CA THR A 583 -18.74 -19.53 -1.92
C THR A 583 -19.33 -20.93 -2.06
N PRO A 584 -20.62 -21.15 -1.70
CA PRO A 584 -21.30 -22.43 -1.84
C PRO A 584 -21.24 -22.98 -3.27
N ALA A 585 -21.23 -24.31 -3.40
CA ALA A 585 -21.17 -25.03 -4.66
C ALA A 585 -22.33 -24.66 -5.59
N GLU A 586 -23.51 -24.37 -5.05
CA GLU A 586 -24.70 -23.95 -5.79
C GLU A 586 -24.47 -22.63 -6.53
N ILE A 587 -23.83 -21.65 -5.87
CA ILE A 587 -23.48 -20.35 -6.46
C ILE A 587 -22.30 -20.51 -7.43
N MET A 588 -21.30 -21.30 -7.05
CA MET A 588 -20.12 -21.51 -7.88
C MET A 588 -20.44 -22.22 -9.20
N ALA A 589 -21.45 -23.11 -9.22
CA ALA A 589 -21.93 -23.73 -10.45
C ALA A 589 -22.46 -22.69 -11.46
N VAL A 590 -23.18 -21.67 -10.98
CA VAL A 590 -23.65 -20.55 -11.82
C VAL A 590 -22.45 -19.75 -12.36
N ALA A 591 -21.53 -19.36 -11.48
CA ALA A 591 -20.37 -18.55 -11.88
C ALA A 591 -19.40 -19.31 -12.81
N ALA A 592 -19.23 -20.62 -12.61
CA ALA A 592 -18.39 -21.46 -13.46
C ALA A 592 -18.90 -21.53 -14.90
N SER A 593 -20.22 -21.41 -15.11
CA SER A 593 -20.81 -21.38 -16.45
C SER A 593 -20.40 -20.11 -17.21
N VAL A 594 -20.38 -18.96 -16.52
CA VAL A 594 -19.85 -17.69 -17.07
C VAL A 594 -18.36 -17.81 -17.33
N LEU A 595 -17.58 -18.34 -16.39
CA LEU A 595 -16.14 -18.51 -16.53
C LEU A 595 -15.75 -19.37 -17.74
N ALA A 596 -16.47 -20.47 -17.97
CA ALA A 596 -16.22 -21.38 -19.08
C ALA A 596 -16.39 -20.72 -20.45
N GLU A 597 -17.22 -19.68 -20.56
CA GLU A 597 -17.44 -18.96 -21.82
C GLU A 597 -16.28 -18.01 -22.15
N PHE A 598 -15.82 -17.19 -21.20
CA PHE A 598 -14.80 -16.16 -21.48
C PHE A 598 -13.35 -16.58 -21.16
N ALA A 599 -13.16 -17.62 -20.35
CA ALA A 599 -11.84 -18.13 -19.94
C ALA A 599 -11.84 -19.67 -19.82
N PRO A 600 -12.01 -20.41 -20.93
CA PRO A 600 -12.15 -21.87 -20.92
C PRO A 600 -10.92 -22.63 -20.40
N ASP A 601 -9.74 -22.01 -20.47
CA ASP A 601 -8.48 -22.58 -19.96
C ASP A 601 -8.35 -22.46 -18.43
N VAL A 602 -9.22 -21.68 -17.78
CA VAL A 602 -9.21 -21.45 -16.33
C VAL A 602 -10.17 -22.42 -15.67
N ARG A 603 -9.65 -23.23 -14.75
CA ARG A 603 -10.48 -24.14 -13.95
C ARG A 603 -11.07 -23.41 -12.76
N ALA A 604 -12.40 -23.43 -12.65
CA ALA A 604 -13.09 -22.93 -11.46
C ALA A 604 -12.64 -23.69 -10.20
N PRO A 605 -12.51 -23.02 -9.05
CA PRO A 605 -12.13 -23.68 -7.81
C PRO A 605 -13.23 -24.63 -7.33
N GLU A 606 -12.83 -25.72 -6.66
CA GLU A 606 -13.78 -26.71 -6.15
C GLU A 606 -14.37 -26.22 -4.82
N SER A 607 -15.68 -25.96 -4.81
CA SER A 607 -16.40 -25.59 -3.58
C SER A 607 -16.66 -26.83 -2.72
N VAL A 608 -16.02 -26.90 -1.56
CA VAL A 608 -16.32 -27.95 -0.55
C VAL A 608 -17.59 -27.66 0.25
N ARG A 609 -18.09 -26.43 0.14
CA ARG A 609 -19.25 -25.93 0.86
C ARG A 609 -20.53 -26.11 0.05
N SER A 610 -21.58 -26.63 0.67
CA SER A 610 -22.96 -26.58 0.16
C SER A 610 -23.88 -26.15 1.30
N ASN A 611 -24.86 -25.29 1.00
CA ASN A 611 -25.83 -24.81 1.99
C ASN A 611 -27.28 -25.16 1.64
N GLY A 612 -27.50 -25.85 0.50
CA GLY A 612 -28.81 -26.30 0.05
C GLY A 612 -29.72 -25.18 -0.46
N VAL A 613 -29.27 -23.93 -0.47
CA VAL A 613 -30.03 -22.79 -0.99
C VAL A 613 -29.67 -22.58 -2.45
N ARG A 614 -30.62 -22.85 -3.35
CA ARG A 614 -30.42 -22.66 -4.79
C ARG A 614 -30.49 -21.18 -5.15
N PRO A 615 -29.56 -20.68 -5.99
CA PRO A 615 -29.72 -19.38 -6.64
C PRO A 615 -31.03 -19.31 -7.42
N TRP A 616 -31.61 -18.11 -7.49
CA TRP A 616 -32.84 -17.86 -8.24
C TRP A 616 -32.65 -16.71 -9.22
N ALA A 617 -33.44 -16.73 -10.31
CA ALA A 617 -33.54 -15.62 -11.25
C ALA A 617 -35.02 -15.24 -11.43
N ARG A 618 -35.32 -13.95 -11.55
CA ARG A 618 -36.68 -13.42 -11.73
C ARG A 618 -36.68 -12.35 -12.82
N GLN A 619 -37.49 -12.58 -13.86
CA GLN A 619 -37.75 -11.56 -14.86
C GLN A 619 -38.68 -10.48 -14.29
N VAL A 620 -38.35 -9.21 -14.48
CA VAL A 620 -39.15 -8.06 -14.01
C VAL A 620 -39.27 -7.01 -15.11
N ASP A 621 -40.40 -6.33 -15.18
CA ASP A 621 -40.53 -5.17 -16.06
C ASP A 621 -39.78 -3.96 -15.48
N ALA A 622 -39.37 -3.01 -16.33
CA ALA A 622 -38.59 -1.82 -15.95
C ALA A 622 -39.23 -1.00 -14.81
N ASP A 623 -40.56 -0.90 -14.78
CA ASP A 623 -41.31 -0.18 -13.75
C ASP A 623 -41.42 -0.95 -12.43
N ALA A 624 -41.26 -2.28 -12.45
CA ALA A 624 -41.25 -3.15 -11.28
C ALA A 624 -39.85 -3.38 -10.69
N LEU A 625 -38.77 -3.04 -11.43
CA LEU A 625 -37.39 -3.30 -11.02
C LEU A 625 -37.05 -2.67 -9.65
N ALA A 626 -37.38 -1.39 -9.46
CA ALA A 626 -37.10 -0.69 -8.20
C ALA A 626 -37.81 -1.35 -7.01
N GLY A 627 -39.09 -1.74 -7.18
CA GLY A 627 -39.85 -2.44 -6.15
C GLY A 627 -39.28 -3.84 -5.84
N ALA A 628 -38.78 -4.54 -6.86
CA ALA A 628 -38.13 -5.84 -6.69
C ALA A 628 -36.78 -5.75 -5.94
N ILE A 629 -36.02 -4.67 -6.16
CA ILE A 629 -34.79 -4.37 -5.41
C ILE A 629 -35.15 -4.06 -3.94
N GLU A 630 -36.14 -3.21 -3.70
CA GLU A 630 -36.60 -2.86 -2.35
C GLU A 630 -37.11 -4.09 -1.56
N GLU A 631 -37.82 -5.00 -2.23
CA GLU A 631 -38.28 -6.27 -1.66
C GLU A 631 -37.09 -7.10 -1.14
N PHE A 632 -36.07 -7.31 -1.99
CA PHE A 632 -34.87 -8.04 -1.60
C PHE A 632 -34.14 -7.38 -0.41
N VAL A 633 -33.94 -6.07 -0.46
CA VAL A 633 -33.26 -5.32 0.61
C VAL A 633 -34.02 -5.47 1.93
N LYS A 634 -35.35 -5.38 1.90
CA LYS A 634 -36.20 -5.53 3.09
C LYS A 634 -36.17 -6.94 3.65
N ASP A 635 -36.21 -7.95 2.79
CA ASP A 635 -36.19 -9.36 3.19
C ASP A 635 -34.85 -9.76 3.81
N GLU A 636 -33.74 -9.24 3.28
CA GLU A 636 -32.40 -9.48 3.84
C GLU A 636 -32.12 -8.63 5.09
N ALA A 637 -32.70 -7.43 5.22
CA ALA A 637 -32.59 -6.64 6.44
C ALA A 637 -33.20 -7.33 7.68
N GLY A 638 -34.11 -8.28 7.48
CA GLY A 638 -34.67 -9.12 8.54
C GLY A 638 -33.78 -10.31 8.96
N ARG A 639 -32.61 -10.50 8.33
CA ARG A 639 -31.69 -11.62 8.55
C ARG A 639 -30.37 -11.12 9.14
N GLU A 640 -29.69 -11.98 9.88
CA GLU A 640 -28.30 -11.73 10.26
C GLU A 640 -27.38 -11.89 9.04
N GLY A 641 -26.45 -10.95 8.85
CA GLY A 641 -25.46 -10.95 7.78
C GLY A 641 -25.45 -9.67 6.94
N THR A 642 -24.62 -9.64 5.91
CA THR A 642 -24.53 -8.51 4.97
C THR A 642 -25.18 -8.82 3.64
N SER A 643 -25.81 -7.81 3.03
CA SER A 643 -26.36 -7.91 1.68
C SER A 643 -25.93 -6.75 0.80
N VAL A 644 -25.87 -6.98 -0.52
CA VAL A 644 -25.58 -5.94 -1.51
C VAL A 644 -26.37 -6.17 -2.79
N VAL A 645 -26.67 -5.09 -3.49
CA VAL A 645 -27.29 -5.12 -4.81
C VAL A 645 -26.28 -4.59 -5.82
N ILE A 646 -25.90 -5.43 -6.78
CA ILE A 646 -24.91 -5.13 -7.80
C ILE A 646 -25.62 -4.93 -9.13
N GLY A 647 -25.31 -3.84 -9.84
CA GLY A 647 -25.96 -3.53 -11.11
C GLY A 647 -25.10 -2.62 -12.00
N PRO A 648 -25.54 -2.36 -13.24
CA PRO A 648 -24.89 -1.41 -14.13
C PRO A 648 -24.85 0.00 -13.55
N PRO A 649 -23.88 0.83 -13.94
CA PRO A 649 -23.84 2.23 -13.56
C PRO A 649 -25.16 2.96 -13.89
N GLY A 650 -25.62 3.79 -12.95
CA GLY A 650 -26.83 4.61 -13.11
C GLY A 650 -28.15 3.91 -12.78
N VAL A 651 -28.15 2.64 -12.38
CA VAL A 651 -29.35 1.97 -11.84
C VAL A 651 -29.52 2.31 -10.35
N PRO A 652 -30.60 3.01 -9.94
CA PRO A 652 -30.80 3.41 -8.56
C PRO A 652 -30.83 2.22 -7.59
N GLY A 653 -30.20 2.36 -6.43
CA GLY A 653 -30.16 1.32 -5.40
C GLY A 653 -29.17 0.18 -5.67
N THR A 654 -28.33 0.31 -6.70
CA THR A 654 -27.28 -0.66 -7.03
C THR A 654 -25.90 -0.04 -6.92
N VAL A 655 -24.89 -0.87 -6.65
CA VAL A 655 -23.47 -0.49 -6.76
C VAL A 655 -22.84 -1.20 -7.96
N PRO A 656 -21.87 -0.57 -8.66
CA PRO A 656 -21.10 -1.24 -9.69
C PRO A 656 -20.32 -2.44 -9.14
N ALA A 657 -20.09 -3.45 -9.97
CA ALA A 657 -19.31 -4.63 -9.58
C ALA A 657 -17.88 -4.26 -9.11
N SER A 658 -17.32 -3.16 -9.63
CA SER A 658 -16.01 -2.63 -9.25
C SER A 658 -15.84 -2.30 -7.78
N GLU A 659 -16.87 -1.75 -7.14
CA GLU A 659 -16.81 -1.35 -5.75
C GLU A 659 -16.91 -2.54 -4.79
N THR A 660 -17.42 -3.68 -5.27
CA THR A 660 -17.54 -4.90 -4.47
C THR A 660 -16.28 -5.76 -4.49
N LYS A 661 -15.27 -5.40 -5.27
CA LYS A 661 -14.06 -6.19 -5.45
C LYS A 661 -13.27 -6.32 -4.13
N GLY A 662 -12.79 -7.53 -3.86
CA GLY A 662 -12.15 -7.89 -2.58
C GLY A 662 -13.13 -7.99 -1.39
N LEU A 663 -14.40 -7.61 -1.56
CA LEU A 663 -15.45 -7.75 -0.54
C LEU A 663 -16.29 -9.01 -0.80
N GLU A 664 -17.05 -9.43 0.19
CA GLU A 664 -17.88 -10.65 0.16
C GLU A 664 -19.09 -10.44 1.08
N PHE A 665 -20.27 -10.85 0.61
CA PHE A 665 -21.57 -10.59 1.26
C PHE A 665 -22.29 -11.92 1.52
N ASP A 666 -23.15 -11.97 2.55
CA ASP A 666 -23.98 -13.16 2.76
C ASP A 666 -25.00 -13.30 1.63
N ALA A 667 -25.66 -12.20 1.23
CA ALA A 667 -26.60 -12.19 0.12
C ALA A 667 -26.21 -11.18 -0.96
N VAL A 668 -26.31 -11.58 -2.23
CA VAL A 668 -26.10 -10.68 -3.38
C VAL A 668 -27.29 -10.76 -4.32
N LEU A 669 -27.75 -9.59 -4.76
CA LEU A 669 -28.69 -9.47 -5.87
C LEU A 669 -27.95 -8.87 -7.06
N VAL A 670 -27.88 -9.59 -8.18
CA VAL A 670 -27.33 -9.06 -9.44
C VAL A 670 -28.48 -8.57 -10.32
N VAL A 671 -28.44 -7.31 -10.72
CA VAL A 671 -29.46 -6.66 -11.53
C VAL A 671 -28.93 -6.48 -12.96
N ASP A 672 -29.76 -6.81 -13.96
CA ASP A 672 -29.46 -6.68 -15.39
C ASP A 672 -28.10 -7.26 -15.81
N PRO A 673 -27.88 -8.58 -15.63
CA PRO A 673 -26.59 -9.21 -15.93
C PRO A 673 -26.17 -9.05 -17.40
N GLU A 674 -27.12 -8.94 -18.34
CA GLU A 674 -26.83 -8.69 -19.76
C GLU A 674 -26.22 -7.31 -20.00
N ARG A 675 -26.66 -6.28 -19.26
CA ARG A 675 -26.09 -4.94 -19.37
C ARG A 675 -24.70 -4.88 -18.77
N ILE A 676 -24.44 -5.62 -17.68
CA ILE A 676 -23.10 -5.78 -17.11
C ILE A 676 -22.18 -6.50 -18.11
N LEU A 677 -22.68 -7.57 -18.74
CA LEU A 677 -21.92 -8.32 -19.75
C LEU A 677 -21.57 -7.46 -20.97
N ALA A 678 -22.50 -6.61 -21.40
CA ALA A 678 -22.32 -5.67 -22.52
C ALA A 678 -21.46 -4.44 -22.16
N ASP A 679 -21.14 -4.23 -20.88
CA ASP A 679 -20.37 -3.07 -20.40
C ASP A 679 -18.87 -3.26 -20.68
N GLY A 680 -18.51 -3.11 -21.96
CA GLY A 680 -17.14 -3.11 -22.45
C GLY A 680 -16.49 -4.48 -22.61
N PRO A 681 -15.19 -4.51 -22.97
CA PRO A 681 -14.47 -5.75 -23.35
C PRO A 681 -14.31 -6.78 -22.21
N ARG A 682 -14.63 -6.38 -20.96
CA ARG A 682 -14.41 -7.15 -19.74
C ARG A 682 -15.69 -7.37 -18.92
N GLY A 683 -16.86 -7.07 -19.48
CA GLY A 683 -18.16 -7.25 -18.80
C GLY A 683 -18.40 -8.69 -18.29
N ALA A 684 -17.88 -9.71 -18.99
CA ALA A 684 -17.97 -11.10 -18.54
C ALA A 684 -17.20 -11.35 -17.23
N ALA A 685 -16.02 -10.74 -17.07
CA ALA A 685 -15.25 -10.81 -15.84
C ALA A 685 -15.94 -10.03 -14.71
N GLU A 686 -16.59 -8.90 -15.02
CA GLU A 686 -17.38 -8.14 -14.04
C GLU A 686 -18.58 -8.95 -13.54
N LEU A 687 -19.32 -9.58 -14.45
CA LEU A 687 -20.44 -10.46 -14.11
C LEU A 687 -19.95 -11.65 -13.26
N TYR A 688 -18.83 -12.28 -13.63
CA TYR A 688 -18.22 -13.33 -12.83
C TYR A 688 -17.83 -12.86 -11.42
N VAL A 689 -17.25 -11.66 -11.30
CA VAL A 689 -16.93 -11.05 -9.98
C VAL A 689 -18.21 -10.83 -9.18
N ALA A 690 -19.26 -10.25 -9.78
CA ALA A 690 -20.53 -9.94 -9.12
C ALA A 690 -21.20 -11.20 -8.57
N LEU A 691 -21.30 -12.27 -9.38
CA LEU A 691 -21.90 -13.55 -8.97
C LEU A 691 -21.14 -14.23 -7.83
N THR A 692 -19.82 -14.03 -7.76
CA THR A 692 -18.94 -14.71 -6.80
C THR A 692 -18.75 -13.95 -5.49
N ARG A 693 -19.35 -12.75 -5.35
CA ARG A 693 -19.38 -12.00 -4.09
C ARG A 693 -20.28 -12.62 -3.02
N ALA A 694 -21.22 -13.48 -3.43
CA ALA A 694 -22.18 -14.12 -2.52
C ALA A 694 -21.56 -15.30 -1.77
N THR A 695 -21.85 -15.37 -0.47
CA THR A 695 -21.41 -16.47 0.40
C THR A 695 -22.57 -17.29 0.97
N GLN A 696 -23.82 -16.87 0.83
CA GLN A 696 -24.99 -17.66 1.25
C GLN A 696 -26.07 -17.71 0.17
N ARG A 697 -26.47 -16.56 -0.36
CA ARG A 697 -27.65 -16.41 -1.21
C ARG A 697 -27.32 -15.55 -2.43
N LEU A 698 -27.79 -15.99 -3.60
CA LEU A 698 -27.65 -15.26 -4.85
C LEU A 698 -29.03 -15.16 -5.52
N GLY A 699 -29.43 -13.93 -5.85
CA GLY A 699 -30.57 -13.63 -6.69
C GLY A 699 -30.15 -12.89 -7.95
N VAL A 700 -30.90 -13.07 -9.03
CA VAL A 700 -30.72 -12.34 -10.29
C VAL A 700 -32.04 -11.70 -10.71
N LEU A 701 -32.04 -10.39 -10.96
CA LEU A 701 -33.13 -9.68 -11.64
C LEU A 701 -32.70 -9.35 -13.06
N HIS A 702 -33.60 -9.56 -14.01
CA HIS A 702 -33.34 -9.25 -15.41
C HIS A 702 -34.62 -8.72 -16.09
N GLU A 703 -34.50 -7.66 -16.88
CA GLU A 703 -35.61 -7.18 -17.70
C GLU A 703 -35.76 -7.99 -19.00
N GLY A 704 -34.63 -8.17 -19.70
CA GLY A 704 -34.52 -8.92 -20.95
C GLY A 704 -34.26 -10.43 -20.76
N PRO A 705 -33.92 -11.17 -21.82
CA PRO A 705 -33.46 -12.55 -21.68
C PRO A 705 -32.18 -12.60 -20.84
N LEU A 706 -32.03 -13.68 -20.06
CA LEU A 706 -30.76 -13.96 -19.39
C LEU A 706 -29.63 -14.19 -20.42
N PRO A 707 -28.38 -13.82 -20.09
CA PRO A 707 -27.20 -14.19 -20.87
C PRO A 707 -27.14 -15.70 -21.10
N GLU A 708 -26.65 -16.15 -22.25
CA GLU A 708 -26.59 -17.59 -22.60
C GLU A 708 -25.91 -18.43 -21.51
N ALA A 709 -24.78 -17.97 -20.96
CA ALA A 709 -24.09 -18.64 -19.85
C ALA A 709 -24.93 -18.83 -18.59
N LEU A 710 -25.99 -18.05 -18.38
CA LEU A 710 -26.85 -18.12 -17.20
C LEU A 710 -28.15 -18.91 -17.44
N LYS A 711 -28.55 -19.13 -18.70
CA LYS A 711 -29.84 -19.80 -19.01
C LYS A 711 -29.90 -21.23 -18.49
N ASP A 712 -28.81 -21.98 -18.65
CA ASP A 712 -28.75 -23.37 -18.18
C ASP A 712 -28.54 -23.46 -16.66
N ALA A 713 -28.03 -22.38 -16.05
CA ALA A 713 -27.74 -22.31 -14.62
C ALA A 713 -28.97 -21.97 -13.76
N PHE A 714 -29.97 -21.29 -14.34
CA PHE A 714 -31.26 -20.99 -13.72
C PHE A 714 -32.39 -21.68 -14.50
N PRO A 715 -32.82 -22.90 -14.09
CA PRO A 715 -33.94 -23.55 -14.75
C PRO A 715 -35.22 -22.68 -14.60
N ALA A 716 -35.95 -22.55 -15.71
CA ALA A 716 -37.13 -21.70 -15.87
C ALA A 716 -38.30 -22.02 -14.93
#